data_AF-A0A7C1C0N6-F1
#
_entry.id   AF-A0A7C1C0N6-F1
#
_cell.length_a   1.000
_cell.length_b   1.000
_cell.length_c   1.000
_cell.angle_alpha   90.00
_cell.angle_beta   90.00
_cell.angle_gamma   90.00
#
_symmetry.space_group_name_H-M   'P 1'
#
loop_
_entity.id
_entity.type
_entity.pdbx_description
1 polymer ?
#
loop_
_entity_poly.entity_id
_entity_poly.type
_entity_poly.pdbx_seq_one_letter_code
_entity_poly.pdbx_strand_id
1 'polypeptide(L)'
;LNRYADETLTAERYKRTGLRAPDIKTTRPLSYFDCIHAPCVDTCPTNQDIPGYMYHTAKGDFQKAFGVIMKTNPFPNTTGMICDHLCQTKCTRINYDSPVLIREIKRFVAEEAVKNHYEISKNIAGKGKRVAIVGAGPSGLSCAYFLTLAGIDVNIYEARPRPGGMISGAIPSFRLTDEAVDIDIHRIETLGVKIHFSTKVDKQLFGRLREDNHFVYLAAGAQKSRPLMIKGANAGGVLDPLNFLSRVKEGLPTGIGRNVAVIGGGNTAMDAARTAFRLTGEEGKVTVIYRRTKQQMPADTGEIQAVMDEGVEIMELVSPVKINARDGKVRSLTCVRMKLGEKDESDRFRPVEIPDSEFEMVFDTIIPAVGQDLALDFVEASQLKTKPDSYETGIENVFIGGDALRGASTDINAIGDGRKAAKAMVEKAHLNPVTNVKPAREPQSVHTHMVNRSQKKEPVYPQETPPDSRKNFRLVTATLTRGEAQKEASRCLLCDEVCNICTTVCPNLAFHSYKTEPRQWLLQKITGNNGVYELTDDGDFRLEQKLQILHFADWCNQCGNCGTFCPSAGKPYQDKPHLYLKRESFEAGKDGYFFNKEKARLEAYEQDRLVTLQEGDDGYIFQNQTLQIHLDKKSFRVTAVEIREKTNFAFSFRTAAQMSVILEGARSFFEEENS
;
A
#
# COMPACT_ATOMS: atom_id res chain seq x y z
N LEU A 1 -33.72 11.57 27.82
CA LEU A 1 -33.63 10.80 26.56
C LEU A 1 -33.99 11.65 25.35
N ASN A 2 -35.21 12.22 25.26
CA ASN A 2 -35.61 13.08 24.12
C ASN A 2 -34.64 14.25 23.86
N ARG A 3 -34.25 15.01 24.88
CA ARG A 3 -33.22 16.06 24.75
C ARG A 3 -31.90 15.55 24.16
N TYR A 4 -31.44 14.37 24.58
CA TYR A 4 -30.23 13.75 24.03
C TYR A 4 -30.43 13.32 22.57
N ALA A 5 -31.62 12.78 22.23
CA ALA A 5 -31.96 12.43 20.86
C ALA A 5 -32.01 13.68 19.95
N ASP A 6 -32.60 14.78 20.41
CA ASP A 6 -32.64 16.06 19.68
C ASP A 6 -31.22 16.64 19.49
N GLU A 7 -30.39 16.57 20.53
CA GLU A 7 -28.97 16.92 20.46
C GLU A 7 -28.22 16.05 19.44
N THR A 8 -28.54 14.75 19.33
CA THR A 8 -27.85 13.86 18.38
C THR A 8 -28.09 14.21 16.91
N LEU A 9 -29.23 14.82 16.57
CA LEU A 9 -29.55 15.20 15.18
C LEU A 9 -28.66 16.32 14.65
N THR A 10 -28.14 17.18 15.54
CA THR A 10 -27.34 18.36 15.18
C THR A 10 -25.89 18.26 15.61
N ALA A 11 -25.58 17.36 16.56
CA ALA A 11 -24.24 17.19 17.09
C ALA A 11 -23.25 16.70 16.02
N GLU A 12 -22.15 17.44 15.89
CA GLU A 12 -21.15 17.22 14.86
C GLU A 12 -20.52 15.82 14.92
N ARG A 13 -20.42 15.23 16.12
CA ARG A 13 -19.90 13.87 16.32
C ARG A 13 -20.72 12.75 15.65
N TYR A 14 -21.97 13.04 15.26
CA TYR A 14 -22.83 12.10 14.54
C TYR A 14 -23.01 12.47 13.06
N LYS A 15 -22.44 13.59 12.63
CA LYS A 15 -22.39 13.94 11.22
C LYS A 15 -21.18 13.29 10.59
N ARG A 16 -21.38 12.75 9.39
CA ARG A 16 -20.28 12.22 8.57
C ARG A 16 -19.47 13.38 8.04
N THR A 17 -18.28 13.59 8.58
CA THR A 17 -17.36 14.67 8.19
C THR A 17 -16.42 14.28 7.05
N GLY A 18 -16.20 12.98 6.82
CA GLY A 18 -15.30 12.48 5.76
C GLY A 18 -16.02 12.02 4.50
N LEU A 19 -15.47 12.39 3.33
CA LEU A 19 -15.88 11.86 2.02
C LEU A 19 -15.86 10.33 2.01
N ARG A 20 -14.77 9.74 2.51
CA ARG A 20 -14.60 8.30 2.71
C ARG A 20 -14.16 8.04 4.15
N ALA A 21 -14.79 7.07 4.80
CA ALA A 21 -14.31 6.62 6.09
C ALA A 21 -12.98 5.88 5.89
N PRO A 22 -11.98 6.11 6.76
CA PRO A 22 -10.82 5.24 6.78
C PRO A 22 -11.25 3.82 7.16
N ASP A 23 -10.51 2.84 6.68
CA ASP A 23 -10.80 1.43 6.89
C ASP A 23 -9.49 0.73 7.22
N ILE A 24 -9.41 0.05 8.36
CA ILE A 24 -8.19 -0.62 8.80
C ILE A 24 -7.84 -1.88 7.97
N LYS A 25 -8.79 -2.41 7.20
CA LYS A 25 -8.63 -3.68 6.48
C LYS A 25 -7.66 -3.58 5.31
N THR A 26 -6.83 -4.60 5.19
CA THR A 26 -5.90 -4.83 4.08
C THR A 26 -6.26 -6.14 3.38
N THR A 27 -5.66 -6.37 2.21
CA THR A 27 -5.79 -7.63 1.48
C THR A 27 -4.93 -8.75 2.04
N ARG A 28 -4.07 -8.48 3.05
CA ARG A 28 -3.18 -9.48 3.65
C ARG A 28 -4.00 -10.56 4.36
N PRO A 29 -3.81 -11.86 4.07
CA PRO A 29 -4.48 -12.92 4.79
C PRO A 29 -4.05 -12.96 6.26
N LEU A 30 -4.95 -13.41 7.14
CA LEU A 30 -4.58 -13.69 8.53
C LEU A 30 -3.93 -15.06 8.60
N SER A 31 -2.64 -15.09 8.90
CA SER A 31 -1.90 -16.33 9.10
C SER A 31 -2.23 -16.96 10.46
N TYR A 32 -2.15 -18.29 10.51
CA TYR A 32 -2.39 -19.10 11.71
C TYR A 32 -1.45 -18.69 12.86
N PHE A 33 -0.15 -18.67 12.57
CA PHE A 33 0.91 -18.04 13.37
C PHE A 33 1.49 -16.81 12.63
N ASP A 34 2.32 -16.02 13.29
CA ASP A 34 3.07 -14.91 12.67
C ASP A 34 2.20 -13.79 12.06
N CYS A 35 1.19 -13.33 12.81
CA CYS A 35 0.25 -12.33 12.30
C CYS A 35 0.69 -10.86 12.45
N ILE A 36 1.79 -10.58 13.13
CA ILE A 36 2.26 -9.22 13.43
C ILE A 36 2.75 -8.56 12.16
N HIS A 37 2.14 -7.43 11.80
CA HIS A 37 2.56 -6.62 10.67
C HIS A 37 1.92 -5.23 10.77
N ALA A 38 2.65 -4.21 10.32
CA ALA A 38 2.12 -2.85 10.26
C ALA A 38 1.31 -2.64 8.95
N PRO A 39 -0.02 -2.44 9.00
CA PRO A 39 -0.86 -2.35 7.79
C PRO A 39 -0.49 -1.20 6.84
N CYS A 40 0.09 -0.13 7.38
CA CYS A 40 0.60 0.99 6.59
C CYS A 40 1.74 0.58 5.63
N VAL A 41 2.53 -0.44 5.98
CA VAL A 41 3.66 -0.95 5.17
C VAL A 41 3.16 -1.79 3.99
N ASP A 42 2.22 -2.71 4.23
CA ASP A 42 1.56 -3.52 3.19
C ASP A 42 0.89 -2.66 2.11
N THR A 43 0.26 -1.58 2.56
CA THR A 43 -0.52 -0.69 1.70
C THR A 43 0.35 0.22 0.85
N CYS A 44 1.57 0.51 1.31
CA CYS A 44 2.49 1.37 0.58
C CYS A 44 3.07 0.61 -0.62
N PRO A 45 2.91 1.09 -1.87
CA PRO A 45 3.43 0.38 -3.05
C PRO A 45 4.96 0.19 -3.05
N THR A 46 5.69 1.02 -2.31
CA THR A 46 7.14 0.91 -2.11
C THR A 46 7.51 0.07 -0.89
N ASN A 47 6.55 -0.39 -0.08
CA ASN A 47 6.77 -1.07 1.20
C ASN A 47 7.71 -0.29 2.14
N GLN A 48 7.48 1.01 2.28
CA GLN A 48 8.26 1.83 3.21
C GLN A 48 8.15 1.33 4.64
N ASP A 49 9.28 1.26 5.34
CA ASP A 49 9.37 1.00 6.78
C ASP A 49 8.90 2.25 7.56
N ILE A 50 7.58 2.46 7.52
CA ILE A 50 6.90 3.58 8.17
C ILE A 50 7.16 3.58 9.67
N PRO A 51 6.94 2.48 10.41
CA PRO A 51 7.26 2.45 11.83
C PRO A 51 8.73 2.80 12.13
N GLY A 52 9.68 2.37 11.29
CA GLY A 52 11.09 2.66 11.45
C GLY A 52 11.43 4.16 11.39
N TYR A 53 10.97 4.87 10.36
CA TYR A 53 11.26 6.32 10.31
C TYR A 53 10.42 7.13 11.28
N MET A 54 9.23 6.64 11.69
CA MET A 54 8.49 7.25 12.81
C MET A 54 9.27 7.17 14.11
N TYR A 55 9.81 5.99 14.42
CA TYR A 55 10.61 5.78 15.63
C TYR A 55 11.81 6.74 15.70
N HIS A 56 12.60 6.80 14.62
CA HIS A 56 13.77 7.69 14.57
C HIS A 56 13.38 9.16 14.60
N THR A 57 12.31 9.55 13.91
CA THR A 57 11.79 10.92 13.97
C THR A 57 11.36 11.29 15.38
N ALA A 58 10.61 10.42 16.08
CA ALA A 58 10.18 10.67 17.45
C ALA A 58 11.37 10.90 18.41
N LYS A 59 12.48 10.18 18.21
CA LYS A 59 13.73 10.34 18.97
C LYS A 59 14.59 11.53 18.55
N GLY A 60 14.27 12.22 17.45
CA GLY A 60 15.07 13.31 16.90
C GLY A 60 16.23 12.86 16.00
N ASP A 61 16.33 11.57 15.69
CA ASP A 61 17.37 10.97 14.85
C ASP A 61 17.02 11.11 13.35
N PHE A 62 16.88 12.33 12.85
CA PHE A 62 16.36 12.58 11.49
C PHE A 62 17.22 12.00 10.36
N GLN A 63 18.54 11.91 10.55
CA GLN A 63 19.43 11.24 9.57
C GLN A 63 19.13 9.75 9.45
N LYS A 64 18.87 9.06 10.58
CA LYS A 64 18.47 7.65 10.56
C LYS A 64 17.08 7.50 9.96
N ALA A 65 16.14 8.41 10.28
CA ALA A 65 14.81 8.42 9.68
C ALA A 65 14.88 8.56 8.15
N PHE A 66 15.69 9.49 7.65
CA PHE A 66 15.94 9.69 6.22
C PHE A 66 16.56 8.44 5.58
N GLY A 67 17.57 7.85 6.23
CA GLY A 67 18.17 6.59 5.81
C GLY A 67 17.16 5.44 5.76
N VAL A 68 16.16 5.41 6.64
CA VAL A 68 15.07 4.42 6.58
C VAL A 68 14.18 4.63 5.36
N ILE A 69 13.76 5.86 5.08
CA ILE A 69 12.91 6.20 3.92
C ILE A 69 13.61 5.79 2.60
N MET A 70 14.89 6.11 2.48
CA MET A 70 15.66 5.95 1.25
C MET A 70 15.96 4.49 0.86
N LYS A 71 15.74 3.54 1.78
CA LYS A 71 15.87 2.10 1.50
C LYS A 71 14.88 1.61 0.45
N THR A 72 13.72 2.26 0.36
CA THR A 72 12.63 1.81 -0.51
C THR A 72 11.99 2.92 -1.32
N ASN A 73 12.30 4.18 -1.03
CA ASN A 73 11.73 5.33 -1.70
C ASN A 73 12.82 6.35 -2.09
N PRO A 74 13.20 6.41 -3.38
CA PRO A 74 14.20 7.37 -3.86
C PRO A 74 13.69 8.81 -4.02
N PHE A 75 12.38 9.04 -3.80
CA PHE A 75 11.71 10.34 -3.99
C PHE A 75 11.10 10.90 -2.69
N PRO A 76 11.85 11.02 -1.58
CA PRO A 76 11.28 11.47 -0.31
C PRO A 76 10.75 12.92 -0.36
N ASN A 77 11.40 13.84 -1.08
CA ASN A 77 10.96 15.24 -1.15
C ASN A 77 9.69 15.36 -1.99
N THR A 78 9.66 14.71 -3.15
CA THR A 78 8.46 14.67 -4.00
C THR A 78 7.31 13.95 -3.31
N THR A 79 7.51 12.72 -2.83
CA THR A 79 6.43 11.94 -2.20
C THR A 79 6.01 12.46 -0.82
N GLY A 80 6.82 13.30 -0.17
CA GLY A 80 6.43 14.06 1.02
C GLY A 80 5.41 15.14 0.70
N MET A 81 5.34 15.62 -0.55
CA MET A 81 4.39 16.66 -0.95
C MET A 81 3.10 16.09 -1.56
N ILE A 82 3.20 15.10 -2.42
CA ILE A 82 2.08 14.73 -3.32
C ILE A 82 1.54 13.30 -3.18
N CYS A 83 2.12 12.48 -2.29
CA CYS A 83 1.63 11.11 -2.13
C CYS A 83 0.16 11.11 -1.69
N ASP A 84 -0.62 10.23 -2.32
CA ASP A 84 -2.00 9.84 -1.97
C ASP A 84 -2.11 9.16 -0.59
N HIS A 85 -0.97 8.87 0.06
CA HIS A 85 -0.82 8.47 1.44
C HIS A 85 -1.81 7.39 1.91
N LEU A 86 -2.14 6.43 1.03
CA LEU A 86 -3.08 5.33 1.32
C LEU A 86 -2.72 4.58 2.61
N CYS A 87 -1.45 4.51 2.95
CA CYS A 87 -0.95 4.00 4.22
C CYS A 87 -1.60 4.64 5.49
N GLN A 88 -1.97 5.92 5.46
CA GLN A 88 -2.66 6.60 6.57
C GLN A 88 -4.09 6.10 6.73
N THR A 89 -4.77 5.76 5.63
CA THR A 89 -6.13 5.20 5.67
C THR A 89 -6.18 3.87 6.42
N LYS A 90 -5.03 3.18 6.51
CA LYS A 90 -4.83 1.90 7.20
C LYS A 90 -4.10 2.06 8.54
N CYS A 91 -3.91 3.28 9.04
CA CYS A 91 -3.25 3.50 10.32
C CYS A 91 -4.14 2.97 11.45
N THR A 92 -3.60 2.14 12.35
CA THR A 92 -4.38 1.55 13.45
C THR A 92 -4.93 2.59 14.42
N ARG A 93 -4.38 3.81 14.44
CA ARG A 93 -4.89 4.93 15.24
C ARG A 93 -6.29 5.41 14.85
N ILE A 94 -6.82 5.04 13.69
CA ILE A 94 -8.21 5.35 13.32
C ILE A 94 -9.23 4.83 14.36
N ASN A 95 -8.86 3.80 15.12
CA ASN A 95 -9.69 3.20 16.16
C ASN A 95 -9.52 3.86 17.54
N TYR A 96 -8.61 4.83 17.67
CA TYR A 96 -8.24 5.46 18.95
C TYR A 96 -8.51 6.97 18.91
N ASP A 97 -7.90 7.64 17.93
CA ASP A 97 -7.98 9.08 17.72
C ASP A 97 -7.97 9.40 16.21
N SER A 98 -6.81 9.64 15.60
CA SER A 98 -6.68 9.95 14.19
C SER A 98 -5.40 9.32 13.59
N PRO A 99 -5.36 9.04 12.29
CA PRO A 99 -4.14 8.58 11.63
C PRO A 99 -2.92 9.44 11.96
N VAL A 100 -1.75 8.81 12.00
CA VAL A 100 -0.48 9.52 12.02
C VAL A 100 -0.27 10.24 10.69
N LEU A 101 0.25 11.47 10.73
CA LEU A 101 0.60 12.26 9.54
C LEU A 101 1.87 11.74 8.84
N ILE A 102 1.74 10.54 8.24
CA ILE A 102 2.83 9.79 7.64
C ILE A 102 3.52 10.58 6.51
N ARG A 103 2.74 11.24 5.64
CA ARG A 103 3.27 12.03 4.53
C ARG A 103 3.98 13.28 5.02
N GLU A 104 3.40 14.00 5.96
CA GLU A 104 3.92 15.26 6.48
C GLU A 104 5.23 15.05 7.27
N ILE A 105 5.31 13.95 8.04
CA ILE A 105 6.56 13.55 8.69
C ILE A 105 7.64 13.21 7.67
N LYS A 106 7.30 12.48 6.60
CA LYS A 106 8.25 12.19 5.52
C LYS A 106 8.77 13.48 4.87
N ARG A 107 7.89 14.44 4.60
CA ARG A 107 8.25 15.75 4.07
C ARG A 107 9.24 16.47 5.00
N PHE A 108 8.91 16.56 6.28
CA PHE A 108 9.79 17.16 7.28
C PHE A 108 11.18 16.50 7.31
N VAL A 109 11.23 15.16 7.34
CA VAL A 109 12.51 14.42 7.35
C VAL A 109 13.31 14.65 6.07
N ALA A 110 12.64 14.74 4.91
CA ALA A 110 13.30 15.01 3.64
C ALA A 110 13.89 16.42 3.58
N GLU A 111 13.14 17.43 4.05
CA GLU A 111 13.61 18.81 4.10
C GLU A 111 14.75 19.00 5.12
N GLU A 112 14.70 18.34 6.30
CA GLU A 112 15.83 18.32 7.24
C GLU A 112 17.06 17.66 6.64
N ALA A 113 16.90 16.64 5.79
CA ALA A 113 18.02 15.98 5.12
C ALA A 113 18.72 16.91 4.12
N VAL A 114 17.96 17.74 3.40
CA VAL A 114 18.51 18.76 2.50
C VAL A 114 19.25 19.83 3.31
N LYS A 115 18.60 20.38 4.34
CA LYS A 115 19.15 21.44 5.18
C LYS A 115 20.46 21.05 5.88
N ASN A 116 20.58 19.79 6.29
CA ASN A 116 21.74 19.29 7.03
C ASN A 116 22.68 18.44 6.15
N HIS A 117 22.48 18.42 4.82
CA HIS A 117 23.30 17.67 3.87
C HIS A 117 23.48 16.18 4.23
N TYR A 118 22.40 15.49 4.61
CA TYR A 118 22.49 14.07 4.93
C TYR A 118 22.82 13.26 3.69
N GLU A 119 23.97 12.58 3.73
CA GLU A 119 24.39 11.67 2.70
C GLU A 119 23.95 10.24 2.98
N ILE A 120 23.81 9.46 1.90
CA ILE A 120 23.55 8.03 1.95
C ILE A 120 24.80 7.34 1.44
N SER A 121 25.30 6.37 2.20
CA SER A 121 26.48 5.58 1.83
C SER A 121 26.31 4.96 0.44
N LYS A 122 27.22 5.31 -0.47
CA LYS A 122 27.31 4.77 -1.83
C LYS A 122 28.24 3.56 -1.83
N ASN A 123 27.73 2.36 -1.57
CA ASN A 123 28.52 1.14 -1.79
C ASN A 123 28.12 0.49 -3.11
N ILE A 124 28.66 1.02 -4.21
CA ILE A 124 28.38 0.54 -5.57
C ILE A 124 29.58 -0.28 -6.03
N ALA A 125 29.53 -1.60 -5.81
CA ALA A 125 30.49 -2.51 -6.43
C ALA A 125 29.99 -2.85 -7.84
N GLY A 126 30.63 -2.29 -8.88
CA GLY A 126 30.22 -2.49 -10.27
C GLY A 126 30.38 -3.94 -10.72
N LYS A 127 29.35 -4.50 -11.37
CA LYS A 127 29.35 -5.87 -11.90
C LYS A 127 28.83 -5.90 -13.33
N GLY A 128 29.63 -5.45 -14.31
CA GLY A 128 29.61 -5.79 -15.77
C GLY A 128 28.28 -5.85 -16.56
N LYS A 129 27.12 -5.61 -15.94
CA LYS A 129 25.77 -5.70 -16.51
C LYS A 129 25.30 -4.28 -16.84
N ARG A 130 24.54 -4.18 -17.94
CA ARG A 130 24.05 -2.91 -18.47
C ARG A 130 22.55 -2.97 -18.68
N VAL A 131 21.84 -1.91 -18.32
CA VAL A 131 20.41 -1.76 -18.52
C VAL A 131 20.10 -0.44 -19.22
N ALA A 132 19.25 -0.51 -20.24
CA ALA A 132 18.65 0.65 -20.87
C ALA A 132 17.24 0.89 -20.31
N ILE A 133 16.93 2.12 -19.94
CA ILE A 133 15.61 2.53 -19.44
C ILE A 133 15.01 3.53 -20.41
N VAL A 134 13.77 3.31 -20.84
CA VAL A 134 13.03 4.21 -21.72
C VAL A 134 12.09 5.07 -20.89
N GLY A 135 12.42 6.35 -20.69
CA GLY A 135 11.67 7.34 -19.93
C GLY A 135 12.29 7.66 -18.56
N ALA A 136 12.53 8.95 -18.30
CA ALA A 136 13.05 9.48 -17.04
C ALA A 136 11.93 9.97 -16.11
N GLY A 137 10.79 9.28 -16.08
CA GLY A 137 9.73 9.51 -15.10
C GLY A 137 10.00 8.80 -13.76
N PRO A 138 9.10 8.94 -12.75
CA PRO A 138 9.29 8.34 -11.43
C PRO A 138 9.59 6.84 -11.45
N SER A 139 8.95 6.08 -12.36
CA SER A 139 9.19 4.64 -12.53
C SER A 139 10.61 4.33 -13.02
N GLY A 140 11.04 5.01 -14.09
CA GLY A 140 12.35 4.80 -14.70
C GLY A 140 13.49 5.21 -13.77
N LEU A 141 13.37 6.38 -13.12
CA LEU A 141 14.33 6.88 -12.16
C LEU A 141 14.40 6.02 -10.87
N SER A 142 13.26 5.53 -10.37
CA SER A 142 13.23 4.59 -9.24
C SER A 142 13.96 3.30 -9.60
N CYS A 143 13.68 2.74 -10.78
CA CYS A 143 14.37 1.57 -11.29
C CYS A 143 15.88 1.80 -11.39
N ALA A 144 16.30 2.94 -11.98
CA ALA A 144 17.70 3.33 -12.10
C ALA A 144 18.41 3.40 -10.75
N TYR A 145 17.78 4.02 -9.74
CA TYR A 145 18.32 4.12 -8.39
C TYR A 145 18.65 2.73 -7.82
N PHE A 146 17.70 1.80 -7.83
CA PHE A 146 17.90 0.47 -7.24
C PHE A 146 18.85 -0.42 -8.06
N LEU A 147 18.82 -0.34 -9.39
CA LEU A 147 19.78 -1.05 -10.25
C LEU A 147 21.21 -0.55 -10.03
N THR A 148 21.40 0.76 -9.91
CA THR A 148 22.71 1.36 -9.67
C THR A 148 23.27 0.95 -8.32
N LEU A 149 22.43 0.94 -7.27
CA LEU A 149 22.83 0.42 -5.96
C LEU A 149 23.17 -1.09 -5.98
N ALA A 150 22.62 -1.85 -6.92
CA ALA A 150 22.97 -3.25 -7.14
C ALA A 150 24.25 -3.44 -7.99
N GLY A 151 24.90 -2.36 -8.42
CA GLY A 151 26.14 -2.40 -9.20
C GLY A 151 25.95 -2.56 -10.71
N ILE A 152 24.75 -2.29 -11.23
CA ILE A 152 24.42 -2.35 -12.66
C ILE A 152 24.63 -0.97 -13.30
N ASP A 153 25.23 -0.92 -14.49
CA ASP A 153 25.38 0.31 -15.28
C ASP A 153 24.05 0.66 -15.98
N VAL A 154 23.55 1.88 -15.77
CA VAL A 154 22.21 2.30 -16.19
C VAL A 154 22.27 3.51 -17.11
N ASN A 155 21.66 3.37 -18.29
CA ASN A 155 21.43 4.47 -19.23
C ASN A 155 19.92 4.69 -19.40
N ILE A 156 19.46 5.92 -19.16
CA ILE A 156 18.08 6.33 -19.36
C ILE A 156 17.97 7.13 -20.65
N TYR A 157 16.95 6.87 -21.47
CA TYR A 157 16.64 7.60 -22.70
C TYR A 157 15.32 8.35 -22.51
N GLU A 158 15.39 9.68 -22.50
CA GLU A 158 14.25 10.57 -22.22
C GLU A 158 13.92 11.39 -23.47
N ALA A 159 12.65 11.40 -23.86
CA ALA A 159 12.19 12.10 -25.07
C ALA A 159 12.21 13.63 -24.91
N ARG A 160 12.06 14.13 -23.68
CA ARG A 160 12.05 15.57 -23.36
C ARG A 160 13.46 16.08 -23.00
N PRO A 161 13.67 17.41 -22.99
CA PRO A 161 14.95 18.00 -22.59
C PRO A 161 15.21 17.98 -21.08
N ARG A 162 14.27 17.45 -20.27
CA ARG A 162 14.36 17.43 -18.80
C ARG A 162 13.75 16.15 -18.20
N PRO A 163 14.29 15.67 -17.07
CA PRO A 163 13.80 14.46 -16.41
C PRO A 163 12.53 14.74 -15.59
N GLY A 164 12.02 13.70 -14.93
CA GLY A 164 10.91 13.78 -13.96
C GLY A 164 9.52 13.52 -14.53
N GLY A 165 9.35 13.22 -15.83
CA GLY A 165 8.04 12.84 -16.36
C GLY A 165 6.88 13.78 -15.96
N MET A 166 5.82 13.22 -15.38
CA MET A 166 4.62 13.96 -14.95
C MET A 166 4.86 14.84 -13.71
N ILE A 167 5.72 14.43 -12.76
CA ILE A 167 6.00 15.23 -11.55
C ILE A 167 6.67 16.56 -11.91
N SER A 168 7.53 16.56 -12.93
CA SER A 168 8.14 17.78 -13.44
C SER A 168 7.24 18.49 -14.46
N GLY A 169 6.33 17.78 -15.13
CA GLY A 169 5.53 18.27 -16.25
C GLY A 169 4.18 18.89 -15.89
N ALA A 170 3.39 18.23 -15.04
CA ALA A 170 1.95 18.51 -14.95
C ALA A 170 1.46 18.77 -13.52
N ILE A 171 2.23 18.42 -12.50
CA ILE A 171 1.78 18.65 -11.12
C ILE A 171 1.98 20.13 -10.75
N PRO A 172 0.93 20.82 -10.26
CA PRO A 172 0.99 22.25 -9.96
C PRO A 172 1.94 22.61 -8.81
N SER A 173 2.55 23.80 -8.91
CA SER A 173 3.52 24.33 -7.93
C SER A 173 2.97 24.54 -6.52
N PHE A 174 1.65 24.75 -6.39
CA PHE A 174 0.99 24.86 -5.07
C PHE A 174 0.88 23.51 -4.34
N ARG A 175 1.18 22.40 -5.03
CA ARG A 175 1.30 21.04 -4.46
C ARG A 175 2.74 20.53 -4.45
N LEU A 176 3.52 20.80 -5.49
CA LEU A 176 4.87 20.27 -5.66
C LEU A 176 5.82 21.34 -6.21
N THR A 177 6.83 21.69 -5.41
CA THR A 177 7.89 22.59 -5.86
C THR A 177 8.84 21.89 -6.83
N ASP A 178 9.37 22.62 -7.81
CA ASP A 178 10.40 22.10 -8.71
C ASP A 178 11.68 21.74 -7.96
N GLU A 179 12.05 22.52 -6.93
CA GLU A 179 13.19 22.22 -6.07
C GLU A 179 13.12 20.83 -5.42
N ALA A 180 11.95 20.42 -4.90
CA ALA A 180 11.77 19.08 -4.34
C ALA A 180 11.98 17.96 -5.38
N VAL A 181 11.58 18.20 -6.62
CA VAL A 181 11.78 17.25 -7.73
C VAL A 181 13.26 17.19 -8.09
N ASP A 182 13.89 18.35 -8.28
CA ASP A 182 15.28 18.48 -8.69
C ASP A 182 16.23 17.86 -7.65
N ILE A 183 15.97 18.05 -6.35
CA ILE A 183 16.76 17.44 -5.27
C ILE A 183 16.73 15.90 -5.35
N ASP A 184 15.55 15.31 -5.57
CA ASP A 184 15.41 13.86 -5.66
C ASP A 184 16.08 13.30 -6.92
N ILE A 185 15.90 13.97 -8.06
CA ILE A 185 16.50 13.56 -9.34
C ILE A 185 18.03 13.69 -9.28
N HIS A 186 18.53 14.84 -8.81
CA HIS A 186 19.96 15.09 -8.70
C HIS A 186 20.65 14.03 -7.83
N ARG A 187 20.01 13.62 -6.72
CA ARG A 187 20.52 12.52 -5.90
C ARG A 187 20.71 11.23 -6.70
N ILE A 188 19.77 10.89 -7.57
CA ILE A 188 19.83 9.70 -8.43
C ILE A 188 20.96 9.84 -9.47
N GLU A 189 21.09 11.02 -10.10
CA GLU A 189 22.16 11.30 -11.07
C GLU A 189 23.56 11.15 -10.43
N THR A 190 23.73 11.63 -9.19
CA THR A 190 25.03 11.52 -8.47
C THR A 190 25.43 10.08 -8.10
N LEU A 191 24.57 9.09 -8.34
CA LEU A 191 24.93 7.67 -8.23
C LEU A 191 25.64 7.13 -9.49
N GLY A 192 25.72 7.91 -10.57
CA GLY A 192 26.34 7.52 -11.83
C GLY A 192 25.36 7.13 -12.93
N VAL A 193 24.05 7.37 -12.74
CA VAL A 193 23.01 7.17 -13.76
C VAL A 193 23.22 8.15 -14.90
N LYS A 194 23.31 7.65 -16.13
CA LYS A 194 23.44 8.50 -17.33
C LYS A 194 22.08 8.71 -17.98
N ILE A 195 21.69 9.97 -18.21
CA ILE A 195 20.43 10.32 -18.86
C ILE A 195 20.70 10.98 -20.20
N HIS A 196 20.18 10.37 -21.27
CA HIS A 196 20.22 10.85 -22.65
C HIS A 196 18.92 11.60 -22.94
N PHE A 197 18.95 12.92 -22.83
CA PHE A 197 17.80 13.79 -23.10
C PHE A 197 17.48 13.92 -24.59
N SER A 198 16.29 14.42 -24.90
CA SER A 198 15.83 14.67 -26.28
C SER A 198 15.96 13.45 -27.20
N THR A 199 15.87 12.25 -26.63
CA THR A 199 16.08 10.98 -27.32
C THR A 199 14.80 10.16 -27.30
N LYS A 200 13.92 10.38 -28.29
CA LYS A 200 12.73 9.54 -28.46
C LYS A 200 13.16 8.16 -28.97
N VAL A 201 12.77 7.11 -28.25
CA VAL A 201 13.00 5.72 -28.67
C VAL A 201 11.97 5.31 -29.72
N ASP A 202 12.45 4.97 -30.91
CA ASP A 202 11.68 4.36 -31.99
C ASP A 202 11.98 2.87 -32.11
N LYS A 203 11.37 2.20 -33.10
CA LYS A 203 11.56 0.77 -33.34
C LYS A 203 13.01 0.37 -33.61
N GLN A 204 13.76 1.22 -34.32
CA GLN A 204 15.16 0.93 -34.67
C GLN A 204 16.08 1.07 -33.46
N LEU A 205 15.94 2.18 -32.71
CA LEU A 205 16.68 2.39 -31.48
C LEU A 205 16.32 1.33 -30.43
N PHE A 206 15.04 0.97 -30.28
CA PHE A 206 14.63 -0.11 -29.37
C PHE A 206 15.31 -1.45 -29.69
N GLY A 207 15.43 -1.81 -30.98
CA GLY A 207 16.17 -2.98 -31.42
C GLY A 207 17.63 -2.96 -30.96
N ARG A 208 18.34 -1.84 -31.20
CA ARG A 208 19.73 -1.66 -30.75
C ARG A 208 19.88 -1.71 -29.23
N LEU A 209 18.98 -1.06 -28.50
CA LEU A 209 19.00 -1.08 -27.03
C LEU A 209 18.91 -2.50 -26.47
N ARG A 210 18.16 -3.39 -27.13
CA ARG A 210 18.06 -4.80 -26.74
C ARG A 210 19.32 -5.61 -27.05
N GLU A 211 20.04 -5.27 -28.11
CA GLU A 211 21.31 -5.93 -28.48
C GLU A 211 22.45 -5.48 -27.56
N ASP A 212 22.49 -4.19 -27.22
CA ASP A 212 23.59 -3.57 -26.48
C ASP A 212 23.51 -3.78 -24.95
N ASN A 213 22.33 -4.12 -24.43
CA ASN A 213 22.05 -4.21 -22.99
C ASN A 213 21.55 -5.58 -22.58
N HIS A 214 21.81 -5.93 -21.32
CA HIS A 214 21.33 -7.19 -20.77
C HIS A 214 19.81 -7.16 -20.53
N PHE A 215 19.29 -6.00 -20.11
CA PHE A 215 17.86 -5.79 -19.95
C PHE A 215 17.45 -4.41 -20.50
N VAL A 216 16.17 -4.30 -20.89
CA VAL A 216 15.53 -3.03 -21.21
C VAL A 216 14.32 -2.83 -20.31
N TYR A 217 14.15 -1.65 -19.73
CA TYR A 217 12.99 -1.30 -18.91
C TYR A 217 12.17 -0.19 -19.57
N LEU A 218 10.91 -0.47 -19.84
CA LEU A 218 9.96 0.45 -20.46
C LEU A 218 9.20 1.23 -19.38
N ALA A 219 9.49 2.54 -19.28
CA ALA A 219 8.93 3.47 -18.30
C ALA A 219 8.40 4.76 -18.96
N ALA A 220 7.91 4.66 -20.20
CA ALA A 220 7.48 5.82 -20.99
C ALA A 220 6.20 6.50 -20.47
N GLY A 221 5.41 5.83 -19.63
CA GLY A 221 4.16 6.35 -19.06
C GLY A 221 3.00 6.46 -20.05
N ALA A 222 1.88 7.04 -19.58
CA ALA A 222 0.68 7.31 -20.36
C ALA A 222 0.59 8.80 -20.72
N GLN A 223 1.36 9.23 -21.71
CA GLN A 223 1.59 10.66 -21.98
C GLN A 223 0.48 11.36 -22.78
N LYS A 224 -0.51 10.62 -23.30
CA LYS A 224 -1.58 11.18 -24.14
C LYS A 224 -2.85 11.33 -23.34
N SER A 225 -3.47 12.51 -23.31
CA SER A 225 -4.83 12.63 -22.76
C SER A 225 -5.84 11.94 -23.67
N ARG A 226 -6.87 11.34 -23.09
CA ARG A 226 -8.00 10.80 -23.86
C ARG A 226 -8.90 11.93 -24.34
N PRO A 227 -9.18 12.02 -25.65
CA PRO A 227 -10.12 13.01 -26.16
C PRO A 227 -11.55 12.70 -25.69
N LEU A 228 -12.36 13.75 -25.59
CA LEU A 228 -13.78 13.61 -25.29
C LEU A 228 -14.52 13.19 -26.58
N MET A 229 -15.15 12.02 -26.57
CA MET A 229 -15.80 11.44 -27.75
C MET A 229 -17.24 11.97 -27.91
N ILE A 230 -17.40 13.29 -28.02
CA ILE A 230 -18.70 13.95 -28.22
C ILE A 230 -18.66 15.00 -29.32
N LYS A 231 -19.82 15.34 -29.89
CA LYS A 231 -19.93 16.38 -30.91
C LYS A 231 -19.46 17.72 -30.35
N GLY A 232 -18.58 18.40 -31.10
CA GLY A 232 -18.02 19.71 -30.73
C GLY A 232 -16.73 19.67 -29.91
N ALA A 233 -16.17 18.49 -29.63
CA ALA A 233 -14.93 18.34 -28.84
C ALA A 233 -13.69 19.07 -29.39
N ASN A 234 -13.68 19.41 -30.69
CA ASN A 234 -12.58 20.13 -31.35
C ASN A 234 -12.75 21.66 -31.36
N ALA A 235 -13.76 22.20 -30.67
CA ALA A 235 -13.99 23.64 -30.63
C ALA A 235 -12.86 24.38 -29.89
N GLY A 236 -12.55 25.61 -30.31
CA GLY A 236 -11.63 26.48 -29.58
C GLY A 236 -12.15 26.77 -28.17
N GLY A 237 -11.27 26.69 -27.16
CA GLY A 237 -11.67 26.74 -25.74
C GLY A 237 -11.80 25.36 -25.08
N VAL A 238 -11.71 24.27 -25.86
CA VAL A 238 -11.42 22.95 -25.30
C VAL A 238 -9.91 22.82 -25.13
N LEU A 239 -9.45 22.72 -23.87
CA LEU A 239 -8.02 22.66 -23.54
C LEU A 239 -7.64 21.26 -23.09
N ASP A 240 -6.59 20.70 -23.69
CA ASP A 240 -6.00 19.45 -23.19
C ASP A 240 -5.54 19.63 -21.73
N PRO A 241 -5.93 18.75 -20.79
CA PRO A 241 -5.65 18.94 -19.37
C PRO A 241 -4.16 18.93 -19.05
N LEU A 242 -3.37 18.08 -19.72
CA LEU A 242 -1.93 17.97 -19.44
C LEU A 242 -1.17 19.14 -20.04
N ASN A 243 -1.54 19.55 -21.25
CA ASN A 243 -0.99 20.75 -21.88
C ASN A 243 -1.34 22.00 -21.08
N PHE A 244 -2.58 22.14 -20.61
CA PHE A 244 -3.01 23.23 -19.74
C PHE A 244 -2.12 23.33 -18.50
N LEU A 245 -1.97 22.22 -17.75
CA LEU A 245 -1.16 22.19 -16.54
C LEU A 245 0.33 22.47 -16.82
N SER A 246 0.90 21.89 -17.88
CA SER A 246 2.30 22.11 -18.27
C SER A 246 2.57 23.56 -18.65
N ARG A 247 1.66 24.20 -19.40
CA ARG A 247 1.80 25.62 -19.79
C ARG A 247 1.77 26.53 -18.57
N VAL A 248 0.90 26.28 -17.59
CA VAL A 248 0.89 27.05 -16.34
C VAL A 248 2.20 26.91 -15.61
N LYS A 249 2.72 25.69 -15.50
CA LYS A 249 4.01 25.41 -14.86
C LYS A 249 5.18 26.09 -15.56
N GLU A 250 5.12 26.22 -16.88
CA GLU A 250 6.12 26.92 -17.70
C GLU A 250 5.90 28.45 -17.75
N GLY A 251 4.89 28.99 -17.07
CA GLY A 251 4.56 30.42 -17.11
C GLY A 251 4.01 30.88 -18.47
N LEU A 252 3.52 29.96 -19.30
CA LEU A 252 2.99 30.24 -20.63
C LEU A 252 1.48 30.51 -20.58
N PRO A 253 0.95 31.39 -21.47
CA PRO A 253 -0.49 31.64 -21.56
C PRO A 253 -1.27 30.37 -21.88
N THR A 254 -2.34 30.08 -21.16
CA THR A 254 -3.14 28.85 -21.34
C THR A 254 -4.31 29.00 -22.31
N GLY A 255 -4.78 30.23 -22.52
CA GLY A 255 -6.03 30.49 -23.24
C GLY A 255 -7.30 30.19 -22.43
N ILE A 256 -7.18 30.04 -21.11
CA ILE A 256 -8.32 29.85 -20.21
C ILE A 256 -9.20 31.11 -20.16
N GLY A 257 -10.52 30.91 -20.19
CA GLY A 257 -11.52 31.94 -19.95
C GLY A 257 -11.88 32.07 -18.47
N ARG A 258 -13.08 32.58 -18.18
CA ARG A 258 -13.55 32.86 -16.81
C ARG A 258 -14.51 31.80 -16.27
N ASN A 259 -15.26 31.13 -17.14
CA ASN A 259 -16.27 30.15 -16.76
C ASN A 259 -15.90 28.77 -17.30
N VAL A 260 -15.33 27.95 -16.43
CA VAL A 260 -14.57 26.75 -16.79
C VAL A 260 -15.28 25.49 -16.33
N ALA A 261 -15.49 24.55 -17.24
CA ALA A 261 -15.90 23.19 -16.93
C ALA A 261 -14.70 22.23 -16.92
N VAL A 262 -14.48 21.53 -15.83
CA VAL A 262 -13.51 20.42 -15.75
C VAL A 262 -14.27 19.10 -15.73
N ILE A 263 -14.05 18.24 -16.70
CA ILE A 263 -14.78 16.97 -16.84
C ILE A 263 -13.90 15.84 -16.31
N GLY A 264 -14.29 15.22 -15.20
CA GLY A 264 -13.53 14.13 -14.59
C GLY A 264 -13.60 14.12 -13.06
N GLY A 265 -12.97 13.11 -12.45
CA GLY A 265 -12.92 12.97 -10.99
C GLY A 265 -11.62 12.37 -10.45
N GLY A 266 -10.57 12.29 -11.28
CA GLY A 266 -9.23 11.85 -10.86
C GLY A 266 -8.33 13.02 -10.46
N ASN A 267 -7.11 12.73 -10.02
CA ASN A 267 -6.17 13.76 -9.55
C ASN A 267 -5.91 14.84 -10.62
N THR A 268 -5.76 14.47 -11.90
CA THR A 268 -5.63 15.44 -12.99
C THR A 268 -6.82 16.41 -13.08
N ALA A 269 -8.05 15.94 -12.80
CA ALA A 269 -9.22 16.81 -12.78
C ALA A 269 -9.20 17.76 -11.58
N MET A 270 -8.76 17.29 -10.40
CA MET A 270 -8.62 18.14 -9.22
C MET A 270 -7.52 19.19 -9.45
N ASP A 271 -6.35 18.79 -9.96
CA ASP A 271 -5.26 19.70 -10.27
C ASP A 271 -5.66 20.75 -11.31
N ALA A 272 -6.38 20.35 -12.37
CA ALA A 272 -6.89 21.26 -13.38
C ALA A 272 -7.92 22.24 -12.79
N ALA A 273 -8.83 21.78 -11.94
CA ALA A 273 -9.84 22.62 -11.30
C ALA A 273 -9.22 23.66 -10.35
N ARG A 274 -8.30 23.23 -9.49
CA ARG A 274 -7.57 24.11 -8.56
C ARG A 274 -6.67 25.09 -9.30
N THR A 275 -6.07 24.66 -10.41
CA THR A 275 -5.28 25.54 -11.28
C THR A 275 -6.16 26.57 -11.99
N ALA A 276 -7.31 26.14 -12.54
CA ALA A 276 -8.29 27.05 -13.13
C ALA A 276 -8.79 28.09 -12.12
N PHE A 277 -9.10 27.67 -10.89
CA PHE A 277 -9.52 28.57 -9.81
C PHE A 277 -8.54 29.72 -9.55
N ARG A 278 -7.24 29.46 -9.71
CA ARG A 278 -6.18 30.47 -9.55
C ARG A 278 -6.07 31.43 -10.75
N LEU A 279 -6.54 31.02 -11.92
CA LEU A 279 -6.39 31.77 -13.18
C LEU A 279 -7.65 32.53 -13.61
N THR A 280 -8.84 32.12 -13.16
CA THR A 280 -10.12 32.68 -13.63
C THR A 280 -10.47 34.04 -13.00
N GLY A 281 -9.68 34.53 -12.05
CA GLY A 281 -9.88 35.83 -11.38
C GLY A 281 -10.96 35.78 -10.29
N GLU A 282 -11.29 36.92 -9.67
CA GLU A 282 -12.27 37.00 -8.57
C GLU A 282 -13.69 36.61 -8.98
N GLU A 283 -14.12 37.04 -10.16
CA GLU A 283 -15.45 36.78 -10.74
C GLU A 283 -15.53 35.46 -11.52
N GLY A 284 -14.43 34.72 -11.60
CA GLY A 284 -14.33 33.47 -12.33
C GLY A 284 -15.08 32.33 -11.64
N LYS A 285 -15.69 31.44 -12.43
CA LYS A 285 -16.37 30.23 -11.93
C LYS A 285 -15.71 28.98 -12.50
N VAL A 286 -15.46 28.01 -11.62
CA VAL A 286 -14.98 26.68 -12.00
C VAL A 286 -15.99 25.66 -11.52
N THR A 287 -16.36 24.73 -12.41
CA THR A 287 -17.27 23.63 -12.11
C THR A 287 -16.64 22.30 -12.54
N VAL A 288 -16.54 21.36 -11.61
CA VAL A 288 -16.16 19.98 -11.89
C VAL A 288 -17.42 19.19 -12.22
N ILE A 289 -17.46 18.59 -13.40
CA ILE A 289 -18.56 17.74 -13.86
C ILE A 289 -18.14 16.29 -13.74
N TYR A 290 -18.89 15.51 -12.96
CA TYR A 290 -18.60 14.11 -12.72
C TYR A 290 -19.83 13.22 -12.88
N ARG A 291 -19.71 12.18 -13.71
CA ARG A 291 -20.80 11.24 -14.04
C ARG A 291 -21.25 10.33 -12.88
N ARG A 292 -20.65 10.48 -11.70
CA ARG A 292 -20.80 9.64 -10.50
C ARG A 292 -20.85 10.54 -9.27
N THR A 293 -20.91 9.95 -8.08
CA THR A 293 -20.87 10.72 -6.82
C THR A 293 -19.43 11.03 -6.38
N LYS A 294 -19.26 12.05 -5.53
CA LYS A 294 -18.01 12.44 -4.86
C LYS A 294 -17.37 11.25 -4.14
N GLN A 295 -18.17 10.37 -3.53
CA GLN A 295 -17.69 9.15 -2.87
C GLN A 295 -16.97 8.19 -3.84
N GLN A 296 -17.27 8.26 -5.13
CA GLN A 296 -16.74 7.38 -6.18
C GLN A 296 -15.60 8.03 -6.98
N MET A 297 -15.26 9.29 -6.71
CA MET A 297 -14.17 10.00 -7.39
C MET A 297 -12.81 9.32 -7.14
N PRO A 298 -12.05 8.89 -8.16
CA PRO A 298 -10.78 8.20 -7.94
C PRO A 298 -9.67 9.10 -7.36
N ALA A 299 -9.84 10.42 -7.33
CA ALA A 299 -8.88 11.34 -6.73
C ALA A 299 -8.65 11.07 -5.23
N ASP A 300 -7.50 11.53 -4.75
CA ASP A 300 -7.20 11.59 -3.33
C ASP A 300 -8.26 12.41 -2.58
N THR A 301 -8.64 11.97 -1.39
CA THR A 301 -9.71 12.62 -0.61
C THR A 301 -9.32 14.02 -0.15
N GLY A 302 -8.03 14.25 0.13
CA GLY A 302 -7.52 15.58 0.47
C GLY A 302 -7.61 16.53 -0.72
N GLU A 303 -7.35 16.06 -1.94
CA GLU A 303 -7.50 16.88 -3.15
C GLU A 303 -8.96 17.23 -3.46
N ILE A 304 -9.89 16.29 -3.27
CA ILE A 304 -11.33 16.58 -3.43
C ILE A 304 -11.78 17.59 -2.37
N GLN A 305 -11.32 17.44 -1.12
CA GLN A 305 -11.62 18.39 -0.06
C GLN A 305 -11.06 19.79 -0.38
N ALA A 306 -9.81 19.88 -0.85
CA ALA A 306 -9.20 21.15 -1.23
C ALA A 306 -9.94 21.86 -2.36
N VAL A 307 -10.48 21.13 -3.35
CA VAL A 307 -11.35 21.67 -4.40
C VAL A 307 -12.62 22.28 -3.80
N MET A 308 -13.28 21.58 -2.87
CA MET A 308 -14.49 22.07 -2.21
C MET A 308 -14.21 23.27 -1.31
N ASP A 309 -13.09 23.25 -0.56
CA ASP A 309 -12.68 24.35 0.31
C ASP A 309 -12.36 25.62 -0.50
N GLU A 310 -11.77 25.47 -1.70
CA GLU A 310 -11.53 26.55 -2.66
C GLU A 310 -12.82 27.07 -3.33
N GLY A 311 -14.00 26.56 -2.95
CA GLY A 311 -15.31 27.03 -3.45
C GLY A 311 -15.66 26.54 -4.85
N VAL A 312 -14.90 25.57 -5.39
CA VAL A 312 -15.17 24.98 -6.70
C VAL A 312 -16.39 24.08 -6.62
N GLU A 313 -17.38 24.31 -7.49
CA GLU A 313 -18.60 23.51 -7.53
C GLU A 313 -18.32 22.12 -8.11
N ILE A 314 -18.71 21.06 -7.40
CA ILE A 314 -18.68 19.68 -7.92
C ILE A 314 -20.10 19.23 -8.23
N MET A 315 -20.41 19.12 -9.52
CA MET A 315 -21.67 18.59 -10.02
C MET A 315 -21.59 17.06 -10.19
N GLU A 316 -22.15 16.35 -9.23
CA GLU A 316 -22.29 14.91 -9.24
C GLU A 316 -23.39 14.45 -10.19
N LEU A 317 -23.26 13.21 -10.67
CA LEU A 317 -24.28 12.55 -11.49
C LEU A 317 -24.65 13.36 -12.74
N VAL A 318 -23.65 13.95 -13.40
CA VAL A 318 -23.80 14.70 -14.65
C VAL A 318 -22.77 14.21 -15.66
N SER A 319 -23.22 13.93 -16.90
CA SER A 319 -22.34 13.52 -18.00
C SER A 319 -22.50 14.47 -19.20
N PRO A 320 -21.41 14.90 -19.84
CA PRO A 320 -21.47 15.72 -21.04
C PRO A 320 -21.93 14.90 -22.26
N VAL A 321 -22.77 15.49 -23.11
CA VAL A 321 -23.33 14.85 -24.32
C VAL A 321 -22.90 15.58 -25.59
N LYS A 322 -22.81 16.92 -25.54
CA LYS A 322 -22.44 17.75 -26.69
C LYS A 322 -21.85 19.09 -26.24
N ILE A 323 -20.80 19.53 -26.93
CA ILE A 323 -20.28 20.90 -26.80
C ILE A 323 -20.96 21.76 -27.88
N ASN A 324 -21.63 22.83 -27.46
CA ASN A 324 -22.21 23.80 -28.38
C ASN A 324 -21.18 24.91 -28.63
N ALA A 325 -20.78 25.04 -29.89
CA ALA A 325 -19.83 26.05 -30.33
C ALA A 325 -20.55 27.19 -31.06
N ARG A 326 -20.05 28.42 -30.88
CA ARG A 326 -20.43 29.61 -31.64
C ARG A 326 -19.14 30.20 -32.22
N ASP A 327 -19.13 30.48 -33.52
CA ASP A 327 -17.95 31.02 -34.23
C ASP A 327 -16.68 30.17 -34.02
N GLY A 328 -16.85 28.84 -33.96
CA GLY A 328 -15.76 27.89 -33.73
C GLY A 328 -15.25 27.80 -32.29
N LYS A 329 -15.82 28.55 -31.34
CA LYS A 329 -15.44 28.57 -29.92
C LYS A 329 -16.52 28.01 -29.00
N VAL A 330 -16.14 27.45 -27.86
CA VAL A 330 -17.05 26.96 -26.83
C VAL A 330 -18.01 28.06 -26.39
N ARG A 331 -19.30 27.74 -26.32
CA ARG A 331 -20.36 28.62 -25.79
C ARG A 331 -21.08 27.97 -24.60
N SER A 332 -21.33 26.67 -24.69
CA SER A 332 -22.02 25.91 -23.66
C SER A 332 -21.77 24.40 -23.80
N LEU A 333 -22.14 23.67 -22.76
CA LEU A 333 -22.05 22.23 -22.67
C LEU A 333 -23.44 21.65 -22.37
N THR A 334 -23.96 20.84 -23.29
CA THR A 334 -25.17 20.05 -23.05
C THR A 334 -24.78 18.81 -22.25
N CYS A 335 -25.46 18.62 -21.12
CA CYS A 335 -25.25 17.51 -20.21
C CYS A 335 -26.56 16.73 -19.99
N VAL A 336 -26.44 15.51 -19.50
CA VAL A 336 -27.55 14.65 -19.07
C VAL A 336 -27.38 14.31 -17.59
N ARG A 337 -28.49 14.09 -16.87
CA ARG A 337 -28.45 13.59 -15.50
C ARG A 337 -28.19 12.09 -15.49
N MET A 338 -27.43 11.66 -14.50
CA MET A 338 -27.08 10.26 -14.28
C MET A 338 -27.75 9.74 -13.01
N LYS A 339 -27.88 8.42 -12.92
CA LYS A 339 -28.11 7.69 -11.68
C LYS A 339 -27.07 6.59 -11.53
N LEU A 340 -26.87 6.12 -10.31
CA LEU A 340 -26.03 4.95 -10.05
C LEU A 340 -26.82 3.69 -10.39
N GLY A 341 -26.34 2.91 -11.36
CA GLY A 341 -26.79 1.55 -11.63
C GLY A 341 -26.02 0.53 -10.79
N GLU A 342 -25.98 -0.72 -11.24
CA GLU A 342 -25.25 -1.79 -10.55
C GLU A 342 -23.73 -1.59 -10.57
N LYS A 343 -23.03 -2.28 -9.67
CA LYS A 343 -21.57 -2.31 -9.68
C LYS A 343 -21.03 -3.11 -10.87
N ASP A 344 -19.92 -2.65 -11.44
CA ASP A 344 -19.15 -3.37 -12.45
C ASP A 344 -18.14 -4.35 -11.79
N GLU A 345 -17.39 -5.09 -12.62
CA GLU A 345 -16.35 -6.04 -12.18
C GLU A 345 -15.23 -5.39 -11.35
N SER A 346 -15.08 -4.06 -11.41
CA SER A 346 -14.14 -3.29 -10.59
C SER A 346 -14.75 -2.83 -9.25
N ASP A 347 -15.89 -3.40 -8.86
CA ASP A 347 -16.71 -3.03 -7.69
C ASP A 347 -17.18 -1.56 -7.71
N ARG A 348 -17.29 -0.97 -8.91
CA ARG A 348 -17.71 0.44 -9.07
C ARG A 348 -19.09 0.56 -9.68
N PHE A 349 -19.91 1.44 -9.11
CA PHE A 349 -21.24 1.73 -9.67
C PHE A 349 -21.15 2.24 -11.12
N ARG A 350 -21.93 1.62 -12.01
CA ARG A 350 -22.07 2.05 -13.40
C ARG A 350 -22.95 3.31 -13.45
N PRO A 351 -22.51 4.39 -14.11
CA PRO A 351 -23.36 5.54 -14.32
C PRO A 351 -24.37 5.23 -15.43
N VAL A 352 -25.65 5.46 -15.18
CA VAL A 352 -26.76 5.21 -16.12
C VAL A 352 -27.46 6.52 -16.40
N GLU A 353 -27.66 6.85 -17.68
CA GLU A 353 -28.35 8.07 -18.09
C GLU A 353 -29.82 8.04 -17.64
N ILE A 354 -30.34 9.18 -17.22
CA ILE A 354 -31.76 9.39 -16.97
C ILE A 354 -32.36 9.93 -18.29
N PRO A 355 -33.34 9.23 -18.90
CA PRO A 355 -34.02 9.73 -20.10
C PRO A 355 -34.62 11.11 -19.90
N ASP A 356 -34.66 11.91 -20.98
CA ASP A 356 -35.29 13.23 -21.03
C ASP A 356 -34.77 14.22 -19.96
N SER A 357 -33.51 14.08 -19.55
CA SER A 357 -32.88 14.91 -18.52
C SER A 357 -31.77 15.82 -19.04
N GLU A 358 -31.78 16.09 -20.35
CA GLU A 358 -30.81 16.99 -20.97
C GLU A 358 -30.97 18.44 -20.51
N PHE A 359 -29.85 19.11 -20.24
CA PHE A 359 -29.83 20.52 -19.90
C PHE A 359 -28.53 21.18 -20.40
N GLU A 360 -28.59 22.48 -20.61
CA GLU A 360 -27.47 23.27 -21.13
C GLU A 360 -26.84 24.12 -20.02
N MET A 361 -25.50 24.13 -20.00
CA MET A 361 -24.72 24.96 -19.10
C MET A 361 -23.76 25.84 -19.89
N VAL A 362 -23.74 27.14 -19.61
CA VAL A 362 -22.84 28.08 -20.29
C VAL A 362 -21.43 27.93 -19.72
N PHE A 363 -20.45 27.80 -20.61
CA PHE A 363 -19.01 27.78 -20.31
C PHE A 363 -18.24 28.43 -21.46
N ASP A 364 -17.07 28.99 -21.18
CA ASP A 364 -16.15 29.49 -22.21
C ASP A 364 -14.94 28.57 -22.40
N THR A 365 -14.66 27.72 -21.40
CA THR A 365 -13.52 26.79 -21.41
C THR A 365 -13.97 25.42 -20.93
N ILE A 366 -13.52 24.36 -21.60
CA ILE A 366 -13.76 22.96 -21.20
C ILE A 366 -12.42 22.23 -21.12
N ILE A 367 -12.17 21.56 -19.99
CA ILE A 367 -10.96 20.77 -19.75
C ILE A 367 -11.35 19.30 -19.53
N PRO A 368 -11.22 18.41 -20.54
CA PRO A 368 -11.60 17.01 -20.43
C PRO A 368 -10.49 16.16 -19.79
N ALA A 369 -10.58 15.93 -18.48
CA ALA A 369 -9.67 15.09 -17.69
C ALA A 369 -10.23 13.67 -17.48
N VAL A 370 -10.52 12.97 -18.59
CA VAL A 370 -11.23 11.67 -18.61
C VAL A 370 -10.34 10.43 -18.69
N GLY A 371 -9.03 10.60 -18.72
CA GLY A 371 -8.04 9.51 -18.68
C GLY A 371 -6.82 9.79 -19.57
N GLN A 372 -5.89 8.85 -19.59
CA GLN A 372 -4.68 8.93 -20.41
C GLN A 372 -4.44 7.60 -21.14
N ASP A 373 -3.75 7.68 -22.28
CA ASP A 373 -3.35 6.56 -23.12
C ASP A 373 -1.82 6.45 -23.24
N LEU A 374 -1.39 5.23 -23.51
CA LEU A 374 -0.01 4.86 -23.79
C LEU A 374 0.51 5.57 -25.04
N ALA A 375 1.77 5.98 -24.98
CA ALA A 375 2.50 6.55 -26.11
C ALA A 375 3.69 5.65 -26.51
N LEU A 376 3.46 4.33 -26.61
CA LEU A 376 4.43 3.35 -27.09
C LEU A 376 4.05 2.91 -28.51
N ASP A 377 4.65 3.53 -29.52
CA ASP A 377 4.43 3.26 -30.95
C ASP A 377 5.42 2.26 -31.56
N PHE A 378 6.37 1.76 -30.77
CA PHE A 378 7.47 0.90 -31.24
C PHE A 378 7.37 -0.57 -30.79
N VAL A 379 6.40 -0.92 -29.94
CA VAL A 379 6.11 -2.32 -29.53
C VAL A 379 4.60 -2.57 -29.63
N GLU A 380 4.22 -3.73 -30.16
CA GLU A 380 2.82 -4.16 -30.21
C GLU A 380 2.26 -4.38 -28.79
N ALA A 381 1.05 -3.90 -28.53
CA ALA A 381 0.44 -3.97 -27.19
C ALA A 381 0.28 -5.42 -26.67
N SER A 382 0.15 -6.39 -27.57
CA SER A 382 0.09 -7.82 -27.22
C SER A 382 1.38 -8.34 -26.58
N GLN A 383 2.53 -7.78 -26.96
CA GLN A 383 3.85 -8.17 -26.45
C GLN A 383 4.18 -7.53 -25.10
N LEU A 384 3.52 -6.42 -24.75
CA LEU A 384 3.73 -5.70 -23.49
C LEU A 384 3.03 -6.34 -22.29
N LYS A 385 2.23 -7.39 -22.51
CA LYS A 385 1.56 -8.13 -21.44
C LYS A 385 2.61 -8.83 -20.57
N THR A 386 2.51 -8.61 -19.25
CA THR A 386 3.39 -9.24 -18.26
C THR A 386 2.73 -10.45 -17.63
N LYS A 387 3.54 -11.45 -17.21
CA LYS A 387 3.04 -12.46 -16.25
C LYS A 387 2.81 -11.77 -14.89
N PRO A 388 1.82 -12.22 -14.08
CA PRO A 388 1.62 -11.70 -12.73
C PRO A 388 2.94 -11.66 -11.95
N ASP A 389 3.18 -10.54 -11.28
CA ASP A 389 4.33 -10.30 -10.39
C ASP A 389 5.74 -10.38 -11.01
N SER A 390 5.87 -10.52 -12.33
CA SER A 390 7.20 -10.62 -12.98
C SER A 390 7.74 -9.30 -13.51
N TYR A 391 6.87 -8.35 -13.86
CA TYR A 391 7.17 -7.12 -14.64
C TYR A 391 7.85 -7.36 -16.00
N GLU A 392 8.23 -8.61 -16.33
CA GLU A 392 8.79 -9.02 -17.60
C GLU A 392 7.67 -9.19 -18.63
N THR A 393 7.88 -8.58 -19.79
CA THR A 393 6.94 -8.61 -20.92
C THR A 393 7.01 -9.95 -21.65
N GLY A 394 6.22 -10.11 -22.72
CA GLY A 394 6.35 -11.23 -23.65
C GLY A 394 7.66 -11.21 -24.46
N ILE A 395 8.42 -10.11 -24.39
CA ILE A 395 9.74 -9.98 -25.01
C ILE A 395 10.80 -10.30 -23.96
N GLU A 396 11.62 -11.32 -24.24
CA GLU A 396 12.68 -11.76 -23.33
C GLU A 396 13.60 -10.59 -22.94
N ASN A 397 13.89 -10.48 -21.64
CA ASN A 397 14.76 -9.46 -21.04
C ASN A 397 14.24 -8.01 -21.17
N VAL A 398 12.97 -7.84 -21.52
CA VAL A 398 12.29 -6.54 -21.55
C VAL A 398 11.26 -6.49 -20.43
N PHE A 399 11.40 -5.50 -19.56
CA PHE A 399 10.52 -5.25 -18.42
C PHE A 399 9.71 -3.96 -18.65
N ILE A 400 8.58 -3.80 -17.97
CA ILE A 400 7.71 -2.61 -18.08
C ILE A 400 7.17 -2.23 -16.70
N GLY A 401 6.93 -0.93 -16.45
CA GLY A 401 6.29 -0.51 -15.20
C GLY A 401 5.81 0.94 -15.20
N GLY A 402 5.20 1.34 -14.08
CA GLY A 402 4.53 2.62 -13.94
C GLY A 402 3.29 2.69 -14.82
N ASP A 403 2.90 3.90 -15.22
CA ASP A 403 1.72 4.10 -16.06
C ASP A 403 1.83 3.38 -17.41
N ALA A 404 3.03 2.99 -17.84
CA ALA A 404 3.22 2.18 -19.03
C ALA A 404 2.61 0.76 -18.90
N LEU A 405 2.58 0.21 -17.68
CA LEU A 405 2.03 -1.12 -17.41
C LEU A 405 0.53 -1.08 -17.08
N ARG A 406 0.10 -0.09 -16.28
CA ARG A 406 -1.24 -0.08 -15.65
C ARG A 406 -2.18 1.01 -16.16
N GLY A 407 -1.71 1.91 -17.02
CA GLY A 407 -2.39 3.17 -17.34
C GLY A 407 -2.23 4.21 -16.22
N ALA A 408 -2.86 5.37 -16.38
CA ALA A 408 -2.74 6.49 -15.42
C ALA A 408 -3.01 6.05 -13.97
N SER A 409 -2.02 6.23 -13.11
CA SER A 409 -2.07 5.87 -11.70
C SER A 409 -1.48 6.98 -10.82
N THR A 410 -0.91 6.62 -9.66
CA THR A 410 -0.27 7.56 -8.73
C THR A 410 1.24 7.40 -8.74
N ASP A 411 1.98 8.48 -8.43
CA ASP A 411 3.45 8.45 -8.50
C ASP A 411 4.07 7.39 -7.60
N ILE A 412 3.49 7.13 -6.43
CA ILE A 412 3.99 6.11 -5.51
C ILE A 412 3.84 4.69 -6.09
N ASN A 413 2.80 4.42 -6.90
CA ASN A 413 2.67 3.16 -7.64
C ASN A 413 3.77 3.04 -8.70
N ALA A 414 4.04 4.11 -9.46
CA ALA A 414 5.12 4.13 -10.44
C ALA A 414 6.50 3.92 -9.80
N ILE A 415 6.79 4.58 -8.68
CA ILE A 415 8.03 4.38 -7.92
C ILE A 415 8.13 2.93 -7.42
N GLY A 416 7.02 2.38 -6.91
CA GLY A 416 6.94 0.99 -6.46
C GLY A 416 7.20 -0.02 -7.58
N ASP A 417 6.66 0.22 -8.78
CA ASP A 417 6.91 -0.59 -9.96
C ASP A 417 8.37 -0.55 -10.38
N GLY A 418 8.99 0.63 -10.43
CA GLY A 418 10.42 0.77 -10.72
C GLY A 418 11.28 -0.04 -9.76
N ARG A 419 10.98 -0.01 -8.45
CA ARG A 419 11.68 -0.80 -7.43
C ARG A 419 11.51 -2.31 -7.64
N LYS A 420 10.27 -2.77 -7.89
CA LYS A 420 9.97 -4.20 -8.05
C LYS A 420 10.56 -4.75 -9.35
N ALA A 421 10.50 -3.99 -10.44
CA ALA A 421 11.15 -4.33 -11.70
C ALA A 421 12.69 -4.39 -11.55
N ALA A 422 13.29 -3.44 -10.84
CA ALA A 422 14.72 -3.49 -10.52
C ALA A 422 15.09 -4.75 -9.73
N LYS A 423 14.30 -5.11 -8.71
CA LYS A 423 14.49 -6.36 -7.95
C LYS A 423 14.45 -7.59 -8.87
N ALA A 424 13.45 -7.69 -9.74
CA ALA A 424 13.31 -8.81 -10.68
C ALA A 424 14.51 -8.92 -11.65
N MET A 425 14.99 -7.79 -12.18
CA MET A 425 16.18 -7.76 -13.03
C MET A 425 17.46 -8.15 -12.28
N VAL A 426 17.62 -7.69 -11.04
CA VAL A 426 18.77 -8.05 -10.18
C VAL A 426 18.79 -9.54 -9.86
N GLU A 427 17.63 -10.11 -9.51
CA GLU A 427 17.48 -11.55 -9.27
C GLU A 427 17.78 -12.36 -10.54
N LYS A 428 17.24 -11.93 -11.70
CA LYS A 428 17.51 -12.55 -13.00
C LYS A 428 18.97 -12.43 -13.43
N ALA A 429 19.67 -11.39 -12.97
CA ALA A 429 21.11 -11.22 -13.18
C ALA A 429 21.98 -12.04 -12.21
N HIS A 430 21.38 -12.81 -11.29
CA HIS A 430 22.06 -13.52 -10.21
C HIS A 430 22.92 -12.58 -9.34
N LEU A 431 22.41 -11.37 -9.12
CA LEU A 431 23.01 -10.37 -8.25
C LEU A 431 22.27 -10.30 -6.92
N ASN A 432 22.94 -9.81 -5.88
CA ASN A 432 22.33 -9.65 -4.57
C ASN A 432 21.36 -8.47 -4.60
N PRO A 433 20.08 -8.67 -4.26
CA PRO A 433 19.14 -7.56 -4.20
C PRO A 433 19.47 -6.66 -3.01
N VAL A 434 19.30 -5.35 -3.19
CA VAL A 434 19.54 -4.31 -2.16
C VAL A 434 18.40 -4.29 -1.11
N THR A 435 17.63 -5.38 -0.97
CA THR A 435 16.28 -5.34 -0.38
C THR A 435 16.15 -5.93 1.01
N ASN A 436 17.21 -6.50 1.61
CA ASN A 436 17.13 -7.02 2.97
C ASN A 436 17.47 -5.95 3.99
N VAL A 437 16.44 -5.22 4.43
CA VAL A 437 16.60 -4.29 5.54
C VAL A 437 15.78 -4.76 6.73
N LYS A 438 16.48 -5.35 7.71
CA LYS A 438 15.91 -5.51 9.05
C LYS A 438 15.68 -4.12 9.66
N PRO A 439 14.60 -3.91 10.44
CA PRO A 439 14.39 -2.66 11.16
C PRO A 439 15.63 -2.34 12.00
N ALA A 440 16.32 -1.25 11.67
CA ALA A 440 17.52 -0.81 12.38
C ALA A 440 17.10 0.07 13.56
N ARG A 441 16.39 -0.52 14.52
CA ARG A 441 15.95 0.15 15.75
C ARG A 441 15.96 -0.81 16.95
N GLU A 442 16.00 -0.23 18.14
CA GLU A 442 15.91 -0.98 19.40
C GLU A 442 14.47 -1.46 19.61
N PRO A 443 14.24 -2.78 19.76
CA PRO A 443 12.92 -3.31 20.06
C PRO A 443 12.38 -2.75 21.38
N GLN A 444 11.10 -2.41 21.42
CA GLN A 444 10.45 -1.93 22.65
C GLN A 444 9.85 -3.11 23.44
N SER A 445 9.73 -2.92 24.75
CA SER A 445 9.07 -3.93 25.60
C SER A 445 7.58 -4.05 25.27
N VAL A 446 6.99 -5.23 25.48
CA VAL A 446 5.54 -5.44 25.33
C VAL A 446 4.76 -4.46 26.22
N HIS A 447 5.24 -4.21 27.44
CA HIS A 447 4.64 -3.25 28.36
C HIS A 447 4.57 -1.84 27.76
N THR A 448 5.68 -1.36 27.17
CA THR A 448 5.73 -0.05 26.49
C THR A 448 4.69 0.05 25.37
N HIS A 449 4.53 -1.01 24.56
CA HIS A 449 3.52 -1.07 23.51
C HIS A 449 2.09 -1.00 24.06
N MET A 450 1.81 -1.70 25.16
CA MET A 450 0.48 -1.68 25.79
C MET A 450 0.17 -0.30 26.38
N VAL A 451 1.12 0.33 27.06
CA VAL A 451 0.96 1.70 27.59
C VAL A 451 0.64 2.67 26.46
N ASN A 452 1.38 2.63 25.35
CA ASN A 452 1.13 3.53 24.21
C ASN A 452 -0.25 3.36 23.57
N ARG A 453 -0.85 2.16 23.64
CA ARG A 453 -2.20 1.86 23.11
C ARG A 453 -3.31 2.19 24.08
N SER A 454 -3.03 2.22 25.37
CA SER A 454 -4.01 2.61 26.39
C SER A 454 -4.37 4.10 26.36
N GLN A 455 -3.70 4.90 25.52
CA GLN A 455 -3.81 6.35 25.52
C GLN A 455 -4.19 6.91 24.15
N LYS A 456 -5.17 7.82 24.15
CA LYS A 456 -5.37 8.76 23.04
C LYS A 456 -4.29 9.83 23.10
N LYS A 457 -3.79 10.25 21.94
CA LYS A 457 -2.80 11.32 21.82
C LYS A 457 -3.31 12.34 20.82
N GLU A 458 -3.34 13.60 21.24
CA GLU A 458 -3.80 14.71 20.41
C GLU A 458 -2.96 14.81 19.13
N PRO A 459 -3.60 14.81 17.94
CA PRO A 459 -2.91 14.98 16.67
C PRO A 459 -2.27 16.37 16.54
N VAL A 460 -1.25 16.43 15.70
CA VAL A 460 -0.83 17.69 15.10
C VAL A 460 -1.74 18.01 13.91
N TYR A 461 -2.05 19.29 13.72
CA TYR A 461 -2.79 19.79 12.57
C TYR A 461 -1.84 20.62 11.71
N PRO A 462 -1.54 20.22 10.46
CA PRO A 462 -0.68 20.99 9.58
C PRO A 462 -1.25 22.38 9.35
N GLN A 463 -0.39 23.40 9.36
CA GLN A 463 -0.81 24.73 9.00
C GLN A 463 -1.10 24.80 7.50
N GLU A 464 -2.32 25.20 7.14
CA GLU A 464 -2.73 25.45 5.77
C GLU A 464 -3.02 26.92 5.51
N THR A 465 -2.77 27.35 4.28
CA THR A 465 -3.20 28.66 3.80
C THR A 465 -4.74 28.70 3.77
N PRO A 466 -5.40 29.72 4.34
CA PRO A 466 -6.86 29.85 4.30
C PRO A 466 -7.40 29.90 2.87
N PRO A 467 -8.59 29.34 2.59
CA PRO A 467 -9.15 29.27 1.23
C PRO A 467 -9.14 30.59 0.45
N ASP A 468 -9.56 31.68 1.10
CA ASP A 468 -9.63 33.01 0.48
C ASP A 468 -8.25 33.57 0.07
N SER A 469 -7.17 32.99 0.60
CA SER A 469 -5.79 33.36 0.28
C SER A 469 -5.10 32.36 -0.67
N ARG A 470 -5.85 31.42 -1.28
CA ARG A 470 -5.30 30.37 -2.17
C ARG A 470 -5.22 30.78 -3.65
N LYS A 471 -5.63 32.00 -4.04
CA LYS A 471 -5.50 32.54 -5.42
C LYS A 471 -4.07 32.95 -5.77
N ASN A 472 -3.14 32.02 -5.61
CA ASN A 472 -1.74 32.11 -6.01
C ASN A 472 -1.15 30.70 -6.11
N PHE A 473 0.10 30.60 -6.57
CA PHE A 473 0.78 29.32 -6.77
C PHE A 473 1.74 28.94 -5.62
N ARG A 474 1.62 29.57 -4.44
CA ARG A 474 2.41 29.18 -3.25
C ARG A 474 1.91 27.85 -2.71
N LEU A 475 2.80 27.13 -2.02
CA LEU A 475 2.44 25.90 -1.32
C LEU A 475 1.30 26.14 -0.34
N VAL A 476 0.28 25.29 -0.39
CA VAL A 476 -0.90 25.44 0.46
C VAL A 476 -0.63 24.96 1.88
N THR A 477 0.03 23.82 2.03
CA THR A 477 0.32 23.19 3.33
C THR A 477 1.77 23.42 3.71
N ALA A 478 2.02 23.94 4.90
CA ALA A 478 3.35 24.14 5.44
C ALA A 478 3.98 22.82 5.92
N THR A 479 5.31 22.78 5.95
CA THR A 479 6.04 21.68 6.60
C THR A 479 5.89 21.80 8.12
N LEU A 480 5.77 20.66 8.80
CA LEU A 480 5.78 20.61 10.26
C LEU A 480 7.08 21.19 10.81
N THR A 481 7.00 21.87 11.95
CA THR A 481 8.18 22.19 12.74
C THR A 481 8.81 20.94 13.34
N ARG A 482 10.06 21.03 13.80
CA ARG A 482 10.76 19.93 14.48
C ARG A 482 9.95 19.36 15.65
N GLY A 483 9.44 20.22 16.53
CA GLY A 483 8.67 19.78 17.70
C GLY A 483 7.35 19.10 17.32
N GLU A 484 6.65 19.63 16.32
CA GLU A 484 5.43 19.03 15.77
C GLU A 484 5.70 17.67 15.14
N ALA A 485 6.73 17.54 14.30
CA ALA A 485 7.09 16.28 13.66
C ALA A 485 7.46 15.20 14.68
N GLN A 486 8.25 15.55 15.72
CA GLN A 486 8.58 14.62 16.80
C GLN A 486 7.35 14.19 17.61
N LYS A 487 6.49 15.16 17.98
CA LYS A 487 5.24 14.90 18.71
C LYS A 487 4.33 13.98 17.91
N GLU A 488 4.11 14.28 16.64
CA GLU A 488 3.26 13.50 15.74
C GLU A 488 3.84 12.11 15.49
N ALA A 489 5.15 11.98 15.26
CA ALA A 489 5.80 10.69 15.08
C ALA A 489 5.71 9.80 16.34
N SER A 490 5.77 10.40 17.54
CA SER A 490 5.63 9.69 18.82
C SER A 490 4.23 9.08 19.06
N ARG A 491 3.27 9.39 18.18
CA ARG A 491 1.98 8.74 18.15
C ARG A 491 2.08 7.33 17.54
N CYS A 492 3.03 7.03 16.65
CA CYS A 492 3.12 5.71 16.02
C CYS A 492 3.05 4.55 17.04
N LEU A 493 2.19 3.56 16.80
CA LEU A 493 1.94 2.42 17.69
C LEU A 493 2.89 1.23 17.44
N LEU A 494 3.86 1.39 16.54
CA LEU A 494 4.88 0.38 16.18
C LEU A 494 4.27 -1.02 15.97
N CYS A 495 3.23 -1.08 15.14
CA CYS A 495 2.41 -2.28 14.90
C CYS A 495 3.17 -3.45 14.24
N ASP A 496 4.40 -3.20 13.81
CA ASP A 496 5.35 -4.19 13.31
C ASP A 496 6.06 -4.99 14.41
N GLU A 497 6.04 -4.53 15.67
CA GLU A 497 6.63 -5.26 16.81
C GLU A 497 5.61 -6.07 17.60
N VAL A 498 4.42 -5.50 17.85
CA VAL A 498 3.34 -6.17 18.59
C VAL A 498 2.03 -5.91 17.86
N CYS A 499 1.19 -6.93 17.66
CA CYS A 499 -0.17 -6.72 17.11
C CYS A 499 -1.20 -6.62 18.24
N ASN A 500 -1.52 -7.70 18.94
CA ASN A 500 -2.41 -7.79 20.11
C ASN A 500 -3.76 -7.06 20.00
N ILE A 501 -4.22 -6.71 18.79
CA ILE A 501 -5.50 -6.02 18.64
C ILE A 501 -6.64 -6.92 19.11
N CYS A 502 -6.62 -8.20 18.72
CA CYS A 502 -7.65 -9.18 19.12
C CYS A 502 -7.72 -9.38 20.64
N THR A 503 -6.60 -9.31 21.36
CA THR A 503 -6.58 -9.42 22.82
C THR A 503 -7.18 -8.16 23.46
N THR A 504 -6.88 -6.98 22.92
CA THR A 504 -7.36 -5.71 23.49
C THR A 504 -8.85 -5.41 23.24
N VAL A 505 -9.42 -5.89 22.13
CA VAL A 505 -10.81 -5.59 21.74
C VAL A 505 -11.80 -6.71 22.09
N CYS A 506 -11.31 -7.84 22.62
CA CYS A 506 -12.17 -8.95 22.99
C CYS A 506 -12.84 -8.67 24.34
N PRO A 507 -14.18 -8.52 24.39
CA PRO A 507 -14.88 -8.25 25.65
C PRO A 507 -14.84 -9.43 26.62
N ASN A 508 -14.62 -10.66 26.11
CA ASN A 508 -14.61 -11.88 26.90
C ASN A 508 -13.20 -12.34 27.27
N LEU A 509 -12.16 -11.57 26.91
CA LEU A 509 -10.76 -11.93 27.11
C LEU A 509 -10.39 -13.31 26.52
N ALA A 510 -11.09 -13.73 25.47
CA ALA A 510 -10.93 -15.02 24.81
C ALA A 510 -9.62 -15.17 24.00
N PHE A 511 -8.72 -14.19 24.02
CA PHE A 511 -7.44 -14.28 23.32
C PHE A 511 -6.29 -14.04 24.29
N HIS A 512 -5.32 -14.93 24.26
CA HIS A 512 -4.07 -14.85 25.03
C HIS A 512 -2.89 -14.63 24.11
N SER A 513 -1.97 -13.75 24.52
CA SER A 513 -0.71 -13.52 23.81
C SER A 513 0.41 -14.21 24.57
N TYR A 514 1.18 -15.04 23.88
CA TYR A 514 2.28 -15.80 24.49
C TYR A 514 3.56 -15.67 23.66
N LYS A 515 4.70 -15.93 24.31
CA LYS A 515 6.02 -15.89 23.67
C LYS A 515 6.49 -17.30 23.31
N THR A 516 7.17 -17.39 22.18
CA THR A 516 7.81 -18.59 21.64
C THR A 516 9.10 -18.19 20.90
N GLU A 517 9.99 -19.15 20.63
CA GLU A 517 11.22 -18.87 19.89
C GLU A 517 11.07 -19.19 18.39
N PRO A 518 11.59 -18.31 17.50
CA PRO A 518 11.54 -18.54 16.06
C PRO A 518 12.30 -19.81 15.67
N ARG A 519 11.75 -20.57 14.72
CA ARG A 519 12.31 -21.85 14.28
C ARG A 519 11.86 -22.21 12.88
N GLN A 520 12.71 -22.97 12.21
CA GLN A 520 12.42 -23.58 10.92
C GLN A 520 12.78 -25.06 10.96
N TRP A 521 11.83 -25.89 10.57
CA TRP A 521 11.99 -27.35 10.51
C TRP A 521 11.64 -27.85 9.12
N LEU A 522 12.48 -28.75 8.58
CA LEU A 522 12.11 -29.57 7.44
C LEU A 522 11.33 -30.77 7.97
N LEU A 523 10.01 -30.70 7.84
CA LEU A 523 9.12 -31.72 8.39
C LEU A 523 9.22 -33.01 7.59
N GLN A 524 8.89 -34.12 8.26
CA GLN A 524 8.72 -35.42 7.63
C GLN A 524 7.23 -35.80 7.58
N LYS A 525 6.91 -36.75 6.71
CA LYS A 525 5.69 -37.54 6.76
C LYS A 525 6.02 -39.01 6.83
N ILE A 526 5.11 -39.78 7.39
CA ILE A 526 5.20 -41.24 7.46
C ILE A 526 4.08 -41.87 6.65
N THR A 527 4.43 -42.82 5.79
CA THR A 527 3.48 -43.66 5.06
C THR A 527 3.70 -45.12 5.42
N GLY A 528 2.65 -45.82 5.83
CA GLY A 528 2.70 -47.21 6.24
C GLY A 528 1.78 -48.11 5.44
N ASN A 529 2.25 -49.33 5.15
CA ASN A 529 1.47 -50.41 4.56
C ASN A 529 1.78 -51.74 5.27
N ASN A 530 0.78 -52.34 5.92
CA ASN A 530 0.88 -53.64 6.59
C ASN A 530 2.09 -53.80 7.56
N GLY A 531 2.45 -52.72 8.27
CA GLY A 531 3.53 -52.72 9.26
C GLY A 531 4.92 -52.38 8.72
N VAL A 532 5.07 -52.16 7.41
CA VAL A 532 6.26 -51.52 6.82
C VAL A 532 5.96 -50.04 6.65
N TYR A 533 6.92 -49.17 6.95
CA TYR A 533 6.76 -47.73 6.81
C TYR A 533 7.94 -47.08 6.08
N GLU A 534 7.67 -45.92 5.52
CA GLU A 534 8.64 -45.04 4.89
C GLU A 534 8.49 -43.62 5.47
N LEU A 535 9.62 -42.95 5.68
CA LEU A 535 9.70 -41.55 6.06
C LEU A 535 10.21 -40.73 4.89
N THR A 536 9.48 -39.69 4.53
CA THR A 536 9.86 -38.78 3.46
C THR A 536 9.75 -37.33 3.92
N ASP A 537 10.46 -36.42 3.26
CA ASP A 537 10.33 -35.00 3.56
C ASP A 537 8.95 -34.48 3.10
N ASP A 538 8.36 -33.58 3.89
CA ASP A 538 7.00 -33.05 3.71
C ASP A 538 6.93 -31.52 3.72
N GLY A 539 8.09 -30.89 3.54
CA GLY A 539 8.26 -29.45 3.39
C GLY A 539 8.53 -28.70 4.69
N ASP A 540 8.68 -27.38 4.56
CA ASP A 540 9.09 -26.53 5.68
C ASP A 540 7.92 -26.18 6.60
N PHE A 541 8.22 -26.11 7.90
CA PHE A 541 7.49 -25.37 8.90
C PHE A 541 8.33 -24.19 9.35
N ARG A 542 7.77 -22.98 9.31
CA ARG A 542 8.46 -21.74 9.70
C ARG A 542 7.62 -20.98 10.71
N LEU A 543 8.28 -20.55 11.77
CA LEU A 543 7.76 -19.66 12.80
C LEU A 543 8.78 -18.53 12.95
N GLU A 544 8.42 -17.33 12.53
CA GLU A 544 9.35 -16.20 12.45
C GLU A 544 9.20 -15.22 13.62
N GLN A 545 7.99 -15.14 14.20
CA GLN A 545 7.66 -14.15 15.21
C GLN A 545 7.67 -14.73 16.61
N LYS A 546 8.19 -13.95 17.56
CA LYS A 546 8.25 -14.36 18.97
C LYS A 546 6.90 -14.35 19.67
N LEU A 547 5.99 -13.48 19.25
CA LEU A 547 4.69 -13.32 19.90
C LEU A 547 3.62 -13.98 19.05
N GLN A 548 2.87 -14.88 19.67
CA GLN A 548 1.76 -15.59 19.06
C GLN A 548 0.46 -15.34 19.81
N ILE A 549 -0.65 -15.72 19.18
CA ILE A 549 -2.01 -15.55 19.72
C ILE A 549 -2.67 -16.92 19.84
N LEU A 550 -3.24 -17.17 21.02
CA LEU A 550 -4.06 -18.31 21.33
C LEU A 550 -5.50 -17.85 21.52
N HIS A 551 -6.49 -18.62 21.05
CA HIS A 551 -7.91 -18.28 21.15
C HIS A 551 -8.64 -19.32 22.01
N PHE A 552 -9.20 -18.90 23.15
CA PHE A 552 -10.00 -19.76 24.02
C PHE A 552 -11.43 -19.87 23.50
N ALA A 553 -11.74 -20.99 22.85
CA ALA A 553 -13.03 -21.19 22.19
C ALA A 553 -14.21 -21.11 23.17
N ASP A 554 -14.06 -21.65 24.37
CA ASP A 554 -15.11 -21.64 25.42
C ASP A 554 -15.49 -20.25 25.92
N TRP A 555 -14.59 -19.27 25.82
CA TRP A 555 -14.85 -17.89 26.24
C TRP A 555 -15.41 -17.04 25.10
N CYS A 556 -15.29 -17.50 23.86
CA CYS A 556 -15.67 -16.72 22.69
C CYS A 556 -17.16 -16.86 22.38
N ASN A 557 -17.87 -15.73 22.34
CA ASN A 557 -19.27 -15.67 21.86
C ASN A 557 -19.37 -15.26 20.38
N GLN A 558 -18.25 -15.22 19.66
CA GLN A 558 -18.15 -14.86 18.25
C GLN A 558 -18.77 -13.49 17.89
N CYS A 559 -18.74 -12.51 18.81
CA CYS A 559 -19.27 -11.16 18.56
C CYS A 559 -18.65 -10.41 17.36
N GLY A 560 -17.52 -10.88 16.85
CA GLY A 560 -16.89 -10.32 15.65
C GLY A 560 -15.99 -9.10 15.87
N ASN A 561 -15.88 -8.55 17.09
CA ASN A 561 -15.03 -7.39 17.38
C ASN A 561 -13.58 -7.56 16.90
N CYS A 562 -12.96 -8.69 17.24
CA CYS A 562 -11.60 -8.99 16.79
C CYS A 562 -11.50 -9.02 15.25
N GLY A 563 -12.57 -9.43 14.55
CA GLY A 563 -12.67 -9.37 13.10
C GLY A 563 -12.74 -7.93 12.60
N THR A 564 -13.59 -7.07 13.19
CA THR A 564 -13.74 -5.67 12.79
C THR A 564 -12.44 -4.87 12.91
N PHE A 565 -11.72 -5.02 14.03
CA PHE A 565 -10.52 -4.21 14.30
C PHE A 565 -9.22 -4.81 13.74
N CYS A 566 -9.21 -6.09 13.37
CA CYS A 566 -8.01 -6.72 12.82
C CYS A 566 -7.68 -6.15 11.42
N PRO A 567 -6.43 -5.73 11.16
CA PRO A 567 -6.03 -5.14 9.88
C PRO A 567 -5.97 -6.14 8.71
N SER A 568 -5.92 -7.45 8.97
CA SER A 568 -5.90 -8.46 7.89
C SER A 568 -7.30 -8.67 7.28
N ALA A 569 -7.35 -9.35 6.14
CA ALA A 569 -8.59 -9.81 5.53
C ALA A 569 -9.34 -10.87 6.36
N GLY A 570 -8.64 -11.57 7.26
CA GLY A 570 -9.21 -12.60 8.12
C GLY A 570 -9.92 -12.09 9.38
N LYS A 571 -10.39 -13.04 10.18
CA LYS A 571 -11.14 -12.88 11.43
C LYS A 571 -10.48 -13.73 12.53
N PRO A 572 -9.85 -13.12 13.55
CA PRO A 572 -9.13 -13.86 14.58
C PRO A 572 -9.93 -14.95 15.30
N TYR A 573 -11.22 -14.77 15.56
CA TYR A 573 -12.05 -15.80 16.21
C TYR A 573 -12.31 -17.05 15.36
N GLN A 574 -12.05 -16.98 14.04
CA GLN A 574 -12.16 -18.09 13.10
C GLN A 574 -10.78 -18.64 12.71
N ASP A 575 -9.79 -17.77 12.51
CA ASP A 575 -8.52 -18.16 11.90
C ASP A 575 -7.42 -18.50 12.91
N LYS A 576 -7.57 -18.09 14.19
CA LYS A 576 -6.56 -18.36 15.23
C LYS A 576 -6.79 -19.70 15.92
N PRO A 577 -5.71 -20.34 16.43
CA PRO A 577 -5.81 -21.66 17.04
C PRO A 577 -6.81 -21.69 18.20
N HIS A 578 -7.87 -22.50 18.04
CA HIS A 578 -8.89 -22.73 19.05
C HIS A 578 -8.39 -23.69 20.12
N LEU A 579 -8.17 -23.18 21.33
CA LEU A 579 -7.95 -24.00 22.51
C LEU A 579 -9.26 -24.08 23.30
N TYR A 580 -9.74 -25.29 23.51
CA TYR A 580 -10.85 -25.62 24.37
C TYR A 580 -10.34 -25.87 25.79
N LEU A 581 -11.03 -25.28 26.75
CA LEU A 581 -10.84 -25.44 28.18
C LEU A 581 -11.70 -26.59 28.74
N LYS A 582 -12.82 -26.90 28.07
CA LYS A 582 -13.73 -28.01 28.45
C LYS A 582 -13.65 -29.16 27.47
N ARG A 583 -13.62 -30.38 28.00
CA ARG A 583 -13.58 -31.61 27.18
C ARG A 583 -14.82 -31.76 26.33
N GLU A 584 -16.00 -31.49 26.89
CA GLU A 584 -17.27 -31.63 26.16
C GLU A 584 -17.31 -30.66 24.96
N SER A 585 -16.82 -29.44 25.14
CA SER A 585 -16.73 -28.44 24.06
C SER A 585 -15.77 -28.86 22.96
N PHE A 586 -14.60 -29.40 23.31
CA PHE A 586 -13.61 -29.92 22.36
C PHE A 586 -14.18 -31.07 21.51
N GLU A 587 -14.84 -32.03 22.16
CA GLU A 587 -15.44 -33.20 21.50
C GLU A 587 -16.62 -32.81 20.60
N ALA A 588 -17.35 -31.75 20.95
CA ALA A 588 -18.44 -31.21 20.15
C ALA A 588 -17.95 -30.38 18.94
N GLY A 589 -16.90 -29.57 19.11
CA GLY A 589 -16.36 -28.73 18.03
C GLY A 589 -15.57 -29.51 16.98
N LYS A 590 -14.70 -30.43 17.44
CA LYS A 590 -13.73 -31.18 16.60
C LYS A 590 -12.78 -30.31 15.74
N ASP A 591 -12.77 -29.00 15.95
CA ASP A 591 -11.98 -28.01 15.22
C ASP A 591 -11.08 -27.22 16.19
N GLY A 592 -10.05 -27.89 16.73
CA GLY A 592 -9.09 -27.22 17.61
C GLY A 592 -8.32 -28.17 18.50
N TYR A 593 -7.95 -27.67 19.68
CA TYR A 593 -7.05 -28.33 20.61
C TYR A 593 -7.64 -28.35 22.01
N PHE A 594 -7.28 -29.35 22.80
CA PHE A 594 -7.60 -29.43 24.22
C PHE A 594 -6.32 -29.70 25.01
N PHE A 595 -6.04 -28.90 26.03
CA PHE A 595 -4.89 -29.13 26.90
C PHE A 595 -5.30 -29.99 28.10
N ASN A 596 -4.83 -31.23 28.11
CA ASN A 596 -5.03 -32.15 29.21
C ASN A 596 -3.99 -31.88 30.31
N LYS A 597 -4.38 -31.10 31.32
CA LYS A 597 -3.51 -30.68 32.43
C LYS A 597 -2.89 -31.86 33.18
N GLU A 598 -3.69 -32.89 33.48
CA GLU A 598 -3.24 -34.07 34.24
C GLU A 598 -2.13 -34.84 33.53
N LYS A 599 -2.22 -34.92 32.20
CA LYS A 599 -1.25 -35.64 31.36
C LYS A 599 -0.22 -34.73 30.72
N ALA A 600 -0.26 -33.43 31.02
CA ALA A 600 0.60 -32.39 30.43
C ALA A 600 0.75 -32.49 28.90
N ARG A 601 -0.35 -32.81 28.19
CA ARG A 601 -0.35 -33.06 26.75
C ARG A 601 -1.46 -32.29 26.03
N LEU A 602 -1.23 -31.99 24.76
CA LEU A 602 -2.22 -31.40 23.87
C LEU A 602 -2.93 -32.50 23.08
N GLU A 603 -4.24 -32.38 22.92
CA GLU A 603 -5.10 -33.30 22.16
C GLU A 603 -5.74 -32.52 20.98
N ALA A 604 -5.86 -33.13 19.81
CA ALA A 604 -6.49 -32.55 18.62
C ALA A 604 -7.13 -33.63 17.75
N TYR A 605 -8.00 -33.25 16.81
CA TYR A 605 -8.54 -34.17 15.80
C TYR A 605 -7.87 -33.92 14.44
N GLU A 606 -7.37 -34.98 13.82
CA GLU A 606 -6.83 -34.98 12.45
C GLU A 606 -7.52 -36.09 11.66
N GLN A 607 -8.25 -35.73 10.60
CA GLN A 607 -9.05 -36.69 9.81
C GLN A 607 -9.99 -37.55 10.69
N ASP A 608 -10.71 -36.91 11.62
CA ASP A 608 -11.58 -37.54 12.64
C ASP A 608 -10.88 -38.48 13.64
N ARG A 609 -9.55 -38.54 13.63
CA ARG A 609 -8.76 -39.34 14.58
C ARG A 609 -8.17 -38.45 15.66
N LEU A 610 -8.29 -38.89 16.92
CA LEU A 610 -7.67 -38.21 18.04
C LEU A 610 -6.15 -38.39 17.96
N VAL A 611 -5.43 -37.28 17.87
CA VAL A 611 -3.97 -37.20 17.97
C VAL A 611 -3.59 -36.48 19.26
N THR A 612 -2.46 -36.85 19.84
CA THR A 612 -1.93 -36.18 21.03
C THR A 612 -0.46 -35.88 20.87
N LEU A 613 -0.03 -34.74 21.44
CA LEU A 613 1.36 -34.35 21.52
C LEU A 613 1.73 -34.06 22.98
N GLN A 614 2.79 -34.72 23.45
CA GLN A 614 3.39 -34.46 24.75
C GLN A 614 4.85 -34.06 24.54
N GLU A 615 5.35 -33.13 25.34
CA GLU A 615 6.77 -32.80 25.39
C GLU A 615 7.43 -33.54 26.56
N GLY A 616 8.53 -34.23 26.28
CA GLY A 616 9.41 -34.86 27.26
C GLY A 616 10.81 -34.22 27.25
N ASP A 617 11.76 -34.81 27.96
CA ASP A 617 13.11 -34.26 28.13
C ASP A 617 13.89 -34.19 26.81
N ASP A 618 13.79 -35.23 25.98
CA ASP A 618 14.57 -35.39 24.74
C ASP A 618 13.82 -34.97 23.47
N GLY A 619 12.55 -34.58 23.56
CA GLY A 619 11.74 -34.39 22.36
C GLY A 619 10.23 -34.31 22.56
N TYR A 620 9.50 -34.49 21.46
CA TYR A 620 8.05 -34.59 21.45
C TYR A 620 7.60 -36.01 21.17
N ILE A 621 6.57 -36.46 21.87
CA ILE A 621 5.88 -37.72 21.64
C ILE A 621 4.54 -37.41 20.97
N PHE A 622 4.43 -37.71 19.68
CA PHE A 622 3.20 -37.58 18.91
C PHE A 622 2.56 -38.96 18.73
N GLN A 623 1.30 -39.12 19.07
CA GLN A 623 0.64 -40.41 19.00
C GLN A 623 -0.84 -40.33 18.62
N ASN A 624 -1.32 -41.41 18.01
CA ASN A 624 -2.73 -41.71 17.81
C ASN A 624 -2.99 -43.20 18.11
N GLN A 625 -4.13 -43.74 17.67
CA GLN A 625 -4.47 -45.15 17.85
C GLN A 625 -3.55 -46.10 17.05
N THR A 626 -3.04 -45.65 15.90
CA THR A 626 -2.24 -46.44 14.96
C THR A 626 -0.75 -46.43 15.26
N LEU A 627 -0.19 -45.31 15.74
CA LEU A 627 1.25 -45.14 15.92
C LEU A 627 1.61 -44.16 17.04
N GLN A 628 2.85 -44.30 17.52
CA GLN A 628 3.55 -43.37 18.40
C GLN A 628 4.91 -43.01 17.78
N ILE A 629 5.22 -41.72 17.75
CA ILE A 629 6.40 -41.14 17.09
C ILE A 629 7.14 -40.29 18.10
N HIS A 630 8.45 -40.47 18.15
CA HIS A 630 9.36 -39.60 18.89
C HIS A 630 10.01 -38.64 17.91
N LEU A 631 9.97 -37.35 18.24
CA LEU A 631 10.48 -36.26 17.42
C LEU A 631 11.56 -35.53 18.21
N ASP A 632 12.73 -35.32 17.62
CA ASP A 632 13.79 -34.53 18.22
C ASP A 632 13.34 -33.07 18.42
N LYS A 633 13.62 -32.48 19.57
CA LYS A 633 13.15 -31.14 19.94
C LYS A 633 13.70 -30.02 19.03
N LYS A 634 14.93 -30.17 18.54
CA LYS A 634 15.63 -29.11 17.79
C LYS A 634 15.35 -29.18 16.30
N SER A 635 15.42 -30.37 15.73
CA SER A 635 15.29 -30.63 14.29
C SER A 635 13.88 -31.03 13.87
N PHE A 636 13.05 -31.48 14.82
CA PHE A 636 11.72 -32.05 14.57
C PHE A 636 11.75 -33.30 13.67
N ARG A 637 12.91 -33.94 13.55
CA ARG A 637 13.10 -35.21 12.83
C ARG A 637 12.64 -36.39 13.68
N VAL A 638 12.14 -37.42 13.02
CA VAL A 638 11.73 -38.67 13.68
C VAL A 638 12.94 -39.41 14.21
N THR A 639 12.93 -39.73 15.50
CA THR A 639 13.97 -40.51 16.18
C THR A 639 13.54 -41.94 16.46
N ALA A 640 12.23 -42.17 16.68
CA ALA A 640 11.68 -43.50 16.85
C ALA A 640 10.22 -43.59 16.36
N VAL A 641 9.84 -44.78 15.88
CA VAL A 641 8.50 -45.11 15.39
C VAL A 641 8.03 -46.39 16.06
N GLU A 642 6.85 -46.36 16.64
CA GLU A 642 6.16 -47.52 17.21
C GLU A 642 4.79 -47.66 16.53
N ILE A 643 4.58 -48.77 15.82
CA ILE A 643 3.32 -49.07 15.13
C ILE A 643 2.46 -49.95 16.05
N ARG A 644 1.27 -49.46 16.42
CA ARG A 644 0.30 -50.14 17.28
C ARG A 644 -0.73 -50.94 16.48
N GLU A 645 -1.04 -50.51 15.26
CA GLU A 645 -1.98 -51.21 14.37
C GLU A 645 -1.40 -51.41 12.97
N LYS A 646 -1.53 -52.63 12.42
CA LYS A 646 -1.07 -52.96 11.06
C LYS A 646 -2.13 -52.57 10.02
N THR A 647 -2.28 -51.28 9.78
CA THR A 647 -3.19 -50.71 8.78
C THR A 647 -2.43 -49.82 7.81
N ASN A 648 -3.09 -49.42 6.70
CA ASN A 648 -2.52 -48.43 5.79
C ASN A 648 -2.74 -47.03 6.38
N PHE A 649 -1.67 -46.22 6.40
CA PHE A 649 -1.75 -44.87 6.93
C PHE A 649 -0.80 -43.91 6.21
N ALA A 650 -1.13 -42.62 6.27
CA ALA A 650 -0.28 -41.53 5.82
C ALA A 650 -0.48 -40.34 6.75
N PHE A 651 0.57 -39.89 7.43
CA PHE A 651 0.51 -38.75 8.36
C PHE A 651 1.62 -37.76 8.09
N SER A 652 1.25 -36.48 8.03
CA SER A 652 2.18 -35.35 8.03
C SER A 652 2.46 -34.92 9.46
N PHE A 653 3.72 -34.62 9.81
CA PHE A 653 4.04 -34.05 11.13
C PHE A 653 3.80 -32.54 11.22
N ARG A 654 3.09 -31.94 10.25
CA ARG A 654 2.67 -30.54 10.31
C ARG A 654 1.75 -30.25 11.49
N THR A 655 0.79 -31.14 11.75
CA THR A 655 -0.12 -31.02 12.90
C THR A 655 0.67 -31.10 14.22
N ALA A 656 1.61 -32.03 14.33
CA ALA A 656 2.50 -32.12 15.49
C ALA A 656 3.32 -30.83 15.69
N ALA A 657 3.85 -30.24 14.61
CA ALA A 657 4.58 -28.98 14.69
C ALA A 657 3.68 -27.84 15.20
N GLN A 658 2.46 -27.71 14.68
CA GLN A 658 1.48 -26.72 15.17
C GLN A 658 1.13 -26.94 16.65
N MET A 659 0.88 -28.20 17.04
CA MET A 659 0.60 -28.59 18.42
C MET A 659 1.73 -28.20 19.36
N SER A 660 3.00 -28.30 18.93
CA SER A 660 4.14 -27.93 19.77
C SER A 660 4.14 -26.44 20.13
N VAL A 661 3.79 -25.56 19.17
CA VAL A 661 3.69 -24.12 19.40
C VAL A 661 2.50 -23.79 20.32
N ILE A 662 1.36 -24.45 20.12
CA ILE A 662 0.15 -24.23 20.91
C ILE A 662 0.33 -24.75 22.35
N LEU A 663 1.07 -25.85 22.54
CA LEU A 663 1.39 -26.40 23.85
C LEU A 663 2.17 -25.39 24.71
N GLU A 664 3.15 -24.67 24.13
CA GLU A 664 3.85 -23.58 24.82
C GLU A 664 2.88 -22.48 25.26
N GLY A 665 1.95 -22.08 24.39
CA GLY A 665 0.92 -21.09 24.72
C GLY A 665 -0.03 -21.55 25.82
N ALA A 666 -0.51 -22.79 25.76
CA ALA A 666 -1.36 -23.38 26.77
C ALA A 666 -0.65 -23.44 28.13
N ARG A 667 0.61 -23.89 28.17
CA ARG A 667 1.42 -23.90 29.39
C ARG A 667 1.62 -22.51 29.96
N SER A 668 1.99 -21.52 29.12
CA SER A 668 2.19 -20.15 29.60
C SER A 668 0.95 -19.58 30.31
N PHE A 669 -0.25 -19.90 29.82
CA PHE A 669 -1.49 -19.45 30.44
C PHE A 669 -1.77 -20.15 31.78
N PHE A 670 -1.58 -21.47 31.85
CA PHE A 670 -1.89 -22.25 33.07
C PHE A 670 -0.79 -22.23 34.13
N GLU A 671 0.45 -21.91 33.76
CA GLU A 671 1.57 -21.72 34.69
C GLU A 671 1.51 -20.34 35.36
N GLU A 672 1.11 -19.28 34.63
CA GLU A 672 0.89 -17.93 35.19
C GLU A 672 -0.28 -17.88 36.20
N GLU A 673 -1.25 -18.80 36.16
CA GLU A 673 -2.31 -18.91 37.18
C GLU A 673 -1.79 -19.37 38.56
N ASN A 674 -0.58 -19.95 38.64
CA ASN A 674 -0.01 -20.50 39.88
C ASN A 674 1.10 -19.63 40.51
N SER A 675 1.40 -18.47 39.92
CA SER A 675 2.36 -17.47 40.41
C SER A 675 1.67 -16.17 40.79
#